data_AF-A0A3D1UCZ7-F1
#
_entry.id   AF-A0A3D1UCZ7-F1
#
_cell.length_a   1.000
_cell.length_b   1.000
_cell.length_c   1.000
_cell.angle_alpha   90.00
_cell.angle_beta   90.00
_cell.angle_gamma   90.00
#
_symmetry.space_group_name_H-M   'P 1'
#
loop_
_entity.id
_entity.type
_entity.pdbx_description
1 polymer ?
#
loop_
_entity_poly.entity_id
_entity_poly.type
_entity_poly.pdbx_seq_one_letter_code
_entity_poly.pdbx_strand_id
1 'polypeptide(L)'
;MILAAALAVASFARADDPVKLIYIGDDNGCWTAENVWSNAVTGVKSGWQDGAIAVIPGKSLEIPQDVSAYGLEYTAIPVNLTGAGKLTLGAGGLSAEVSGSWMNCYIKNAGGLHLAADQSWKLAFTGMFQIGNNNNCPLTAEPNVTWTIGGRVQLCGAAAGGLTSDVTMIVGDSVTLALDSNADYGFGKPKLVLEGPNVKTDFGNNIQSPVLGGNCASAVALRFGATLAFNAANTGYFEARELKVEGEGAAKLSRFTGGVVQLAPGETVVDVADGHTLLLDAVLTKTSASTKLVKRGAGTLTVAQSAEPIDVTVEAGTLQFASRKWKHFRFKIDAVYNPMAWGVQISEFKLLNGETQVSGGTASYDESTVILSSGTTGTRTDCWEHETPAKAVDGNLGTKWVDQRAAADQIAQKGDKVWVQLDYDNPVQVTGYSWATANDAGPDDDSQSCRDPSAWRLLASDDGVNWVELDRRENMGPYAARKSWVGTFSVGSGLGADAQLGHVVVEAGGTLDLRGSAAPASGSIENRGGTILTDAGAKTEKAVAVLGGTLSRGPATFGGKFFRVTLMGNRVSGWDCTSIAEFSLYAADGTRVNQGTFTDKSASVAAVKDLAAGEVWLDANGGNVREKVVNAFDGNTETMFFVSGGKPSSDKPIVFAFRLPDDAARVAGYTFTTGLDSWMNIDWYHRNNPIDWKVEGSFDGQTWYVLDEVSVKATTPNAAGVEYNGGAPYAVTGWGEPGEGEEQAFDKETAVSVAPGATLELRSEKMVVGHLAVDCRTAGEAGGTITCLTPMPNGTLDLTVDDPESVREGFVVPLTIGKVVNAKNFASWTVRVNGVAKPKRKLIYRNGKLVINGFGFVLICR
;
A
#
# COMPACT_ATOMS: atom_id res chain seq x y z
N MET A 1 14.56 -73.65 46.43
CA MET A 1 13.42 -72.95 45.80
C MET A 1 13.60 -71.47 46.15
N ILE A 2 14.26 -70.60 45.38
CA ILE A 2 14.07 -70.22 43.94
C ILE A 2 12.58 -70.08 43.63
N LEU A 3 12.02 -69.02 43.07
CA LEU A 3 12.36 -67.62 42.74
C LEU A 3 11.09 -67.15 42.01
N ALA A 4 10.58 -65.93 42.25
CA ALA A 4 9.89 -65.10 41.24
C ALA A 4 9.18 -63.92 41.92
N ALA A 5 9.77 -62.73 41.76
CA ALA A 5 9.08 -61.46 41.89
C ALA A 5 9.57 -60.54 40.77
N ALA A 6 8.64 -59.70 40.29
CA ALA A 6 8.82 -58.58 39.37
C ALA A 6 8.97 -58.91 37.86
N LEU A 7 7.82 -58.98 37.19
CA LEU A 7 7.70 -58.58 35.78
C LEU A 7 7.12 -57.15 35.78
N ALA A 8 7.99 -56.15 35.68
CA ALA A 8 7.59 -54.78 35.37
C ALA A 8 8.06 -54.45 33.95
N VAL A 9 7.15 -53.86 33.20
CA VAL A 9 7.20 -53.55 31.77
C VAL A 9 8.48 -52.77 31.42
N ALA A 10 9.43 -53.42 30.75
CA ALA A 10 10.47 -52.73 29.99
C ALA A 10 9.91 -52.44 28.59
N SER A 11 9.57 -51.18 28.33
CA SER A 11 9.42 -50.70 26.96
C SER A 11 10.78 -50.84 26.26
N PHE A 12 10.88 -51.77 25.31
CA PHE A 12 12.02 -51.81 24.40
C PHE A 12 12.02 -50.52 23.58
N ALA A 13 12.96 -49.62 23.87
CA ALA A 13 13.35 -48.57 22.92
C ALA A 13 13.75 -49.26 21.61
N ARG A 14 13.38 -48.67 20.46
CA ARG A 14 13.82 -49.21 19.17
C ARG A 14 15.35 -49.16 19.14
N ALA A 15 15.99 -50.14 18.51
CA ALA A 15 17.45 -50.21 18.39
C ALA A 15 18.08 -49.00 17.67
N ASP A 16 17.24 -48.12 17.09
CA ASP A 16 17.63 -46.94 16.33
C ASP A 16 17.42 -45.62 17.09
N ASP A 17 16.90 -45.65 18.33
CA ASP A 17 16.73 -44.43 19.13
C ASP A 17 18.09 -44.02 19.76
N PRO A 18 18.53 -42.77 19.56
CA PRO A 18 19.81 -42.32 20.07
C PRO A 18 19.83 -42.30 21.60
N VAL A 19 20.95 -42.73 22.18
CA VAL A 19 21.14 -42.80 23.62
C VAL A 19 21.09 -41.39 24.21
N LYS A 20 20.26 -41.18 25.24
CA LYS A 20 20.25 -39.93 26.02
C LYS A 20 21.28 -40.01 27.15
N LEU A 21 22.21 -39.05 27.19
CA LEU A 21 23.23 -38.90 28.22
C LEU A 21 22.99 -37.61 29.01
N ILE A 22 22.76 -37.72 30.32
CA ILE A 22 22.55 -36.60 31.24
C ILE A 22 23.89 -36.16 31.83
N TYR A 23 24.20 -34.88 31.69
CA TYR A 23 25.35 -34.26 32.33
C TYR A 23 25.15 -34.20 33.85
N ILE A 24 26.05 -34.85 34.59
CA ILE A 24 26.04 -34.95 36.05
C ILE A 24 27.30 -34.35 36.70
N GLY A 25 28.23 -33.79 35.90
CA GLY A 25 29.44 -33.11 36.40
C GLY A 25 29.14 -31.77 37.07
N ASP A 26 30.14 -31.16 37.72
CA ASP A 26 30.02 -29.83 38.35
C ASP A 26 29.97 -28.69 37.33
N ASP A 27 29.72 -27.46 37.79
CA ASP A 27 29.75 -26.28 36.91
C ASP A 27 31.16 -26.06 36.34
N ASN A 28 31.24 -25.81 35.03
CA ASN A 28 32.49 -25.74 34.25
C ASN A 28 33.24 -27.08 34.11
N GLY A 29 32.54 -28.20 34.19
CA GLY A 29 33.16 -29.48 33.84
C GLY A 29 33.43 -29.60 32.33
N CYS A 30 34.25 -30.58 31.97
CA CYS A 30 34.69 -30.84 30.62
C CYS A 30 33.77 -31.86 29.92
N TRP A 31 33.29 -31.55 28.71
CA TRP A 31 32.40 -32.41 27.91
C TRP A 31 32.96 -33.84 27.74
N THR A 32 34.27 -33.97 27.59
CA THR A 32 34.92 -35.26 27.28
C THR A 32 35.43 -36.00 28.51
N ALA A 33 35.23 -35.46 29.72
CA ALA A 33 35.67 -36.13 30.94
C ALA A 33 34.91 -37.45 31.17
N GLU A 34 35.62 -38.47 31.63
CA GLU A 34 34.98 -39.72 32.01
C GLU A 34 34.07 -39.53 33.24
N ASN A 35 32.95 -40.25 33.29
CA ASN A 35 32.00 -40.28 34.41
C ASN A 35 31.25 -38.97 34.71
N VAL A 36 31.30 -37.99 33.81
CA VAL A 36 30.50 -36.75 33.90
C VAL A 36 29.15 -36.86 33.17
N TRP A 37 28.95 -37.96 32.44
CA TRP A 37 27.68 -38.30 31.79
C TRP A 37 27.06 -39.52 32.45
N SER A 38 25.73 -39.58 32.47
CA SER A 38 24.97 -40.75 32.90
C SER A 38 23.91 -41.11 31.86
N ASN A 39 23.76 -42.38 31.55
CA ASN A 39 22.70 -42.83 30.66
C ASN A 39 21.33 -42.56 31.31
N ALA A 40 20.45 -41.84 30.61
CA ALA A 40 19.18 -41.37 31.16
C ALA A 40 18.24 -42.51 31.58
N VAL A 41 18.36 -43.69 30.98
CA VAL A 41 17.51 -44.86 31.26
C VAL A 41 18.09 -45.71 32.40
N THR A 42 19.41 -45.96 32.37
CA THR A 42 20.06 -46.90 33.29
C THR A 42 20.71 -46.23 34.50
N GLY A 43 20.94 -44.91 34.46
CA GLY A 43 21.68 -44.15 35.47
C GLY A 43 23.18 -44.46 35.54
N VAL A 44 23.69 -45.34 34.66
CA VAL A 44 25.10 -45.75 34.65
C VAL A 44 25.96 -44.60 34.15
N LYS A 45 27.03 -44.31 34.89
CA LYS A 45 28.01 -43.28 34.51
C LYS A 45 28.88 -43.76 33.34
N SER A 46 29.18 -42.86 32.41
CA SER A 46 30.05 -43.13 31.27
C SER A 46 30.79 -41.86 30.83
N GLY A 47 31.70 -42.01 29.86
CA GLY A 47 32.15 -40.89 29.02
C GLY A 47 31.09 -40.50 27.98
N TRP A 48 31.38 -39.44 27.23
CA TRP A 48 30.57 -39.02 26.09
C TRP A 48 30.56 -40.09 24.98
N GLN A 49 29.45 -40.23 24.26
CA GLN A 49 29.30 -41.11 23.11
C GLN A 49 28.84 -40.28 21.91
N ASP A 50 29.62 -40.28 20.83
CA ASP A 50 29.23 -39.57 19.62
C ASP A 50 27.90 -40.12 19.07
N GLY A 51 27.02 -39.21 18.65
CA GLY A 51 25.66 -39.57 18.22
C GLY A 51 24.67 -39.77 19.38
N ALA A 52 25.04 -39.49 20.63
CA ALA A 52 24.09 -39.41 21.74
C ALA A 52 23.35 -38.06 21.74
N ILE A 53 22.21 -38.02 22.44
CA ILE A 53 21.54 -36.79 22.84
C ILE A 53 22.14 -36.34 24.19
N ALA A 54 22.72 -35.15 24.23
CA ALA A 54 23.23 -34.55 25.46
C ALA A 54 22.12 -33.81 26.21
N VAL A 55 21.86 -34.20 27.45
CA VAL A 55 20.88 -33.56 28.34
C VAL A 55 21.60 -32.74 29.42
N ILE A 56 21.43 -31.41 29.42
CA ILE A 56 22.14 -30.48 30.31
C ILE A 56 21.16 -29.83 31.32
N PRO A 57 21.27 -30.12 32.62
CA PRO A 57 20.35 -29.61 33.63
C PRO A 57 20.73 -28.23 34.18
N GLY A 58 21.09 -27.27 33.32
CA GLY A 58 21.37 -25.88 33.71
C GLY A 58 22.77 -25.59 34.26
N LYS A 59 23.79 -26.30 33.74
CA LYS A 59 25.20 -26.11 34.11
C LYS A 59 26.00 -25.48 32.97
N SER A 60 27.13 -24.84 33.30
CA SER A 60 28.15 -24.45 32.33
C SER A 60 29.02 -25.66 31.97
N LEU A 61 29.32 -25.86 30.69
CA LEU A 61 30.05 -27.01 30.16
C LEU A 61 31.12 -26.55 29.16
N GLU A 62 32.35 -27.02 29.36
CA GLU A 62 33.49 -26.71 28.49
C GLU A 62 33.64 -27.77 27.39
N ILE A 63 33.84 -27.31 26.15
CA ILE A 63 34.07 -28.09 24.93
C ILE A 63 35.52 -27.85 24.50
N PRO A 64 36.51 -28.57 25.04
CA PRO A 64 37.93 -28.31 24.78
C PRO A 64 38.39 -28.77 23.39
N GLN A 65 37.65 -29.65 22.73
CA GLN A 65 37.94 -30.24 21.42
C GLN A 65 36.64 -30.45 20.64
N ASP A 66 36.74 -30.76 19.35
CA ASP A 66 35.57 -31.03 18.52
C ASP A 66 34.74 -32.19 19.07
N VAL A 67 33.42 -31.99 19.16
CA VAL A 67 32.45 -32.97 19.65
C VAL A 67 31.23 -33.01 18.74
N SER A 68 30.65 -34.20 18.60
CA SER A 68 29.42 -34.41 17.82
C SER A 68 28.32 -34.98 18.69
N ALA A 69 27.14 -34.36 18.64
CA ALA A 69 25.94 -34.85 19.31
C ALA A 69 24.81 -35.06 18.29
N TYR A 70 24.01 -36.09 18.51
CA TYR A 70 22.78 -36.25 17.72
C TYR A 70 21.80 -35.13 18.03
N GLY A 71 21.68 -34.71 19.29
CA GLY A 71 20.89 -33.55 19.69
C GLY A 71 21.30 -33.01 21.05
N LEU A 72 20.80 -31.82 21.39
CA LEU A 72 20.99 -31.17 22.68
C LEU A 72 19.63 -30.91 23.34
N GLU A 73 19.46 -31.41 24.55
CA GLU A 73 18.32 -31.13 25.42
C GLU A 73 18.81 -30.38 26.66
N TYR A 74 18.06 -29.39 27.13
CA TYR A 74 18.36 -28.78 28.42
C TYR A 74 17.09 -28.60 29.25
N THR A 75 17.25 -28.83 30.55
CA THR A 75 16.14 -28.92 31.50
C THR A 75 16.17 -27.81 32.57
N ALA A 76 17.23 -27.00 32.60
CA ALA A 76 17.33 -25.77 33.39
C ALA A 76 18.29 -24.76 32.73
N ILE A 77 18.24 -23.49 33.15
CA ILE A 77 18.87 -22.35 32.45
C ILE A 77 19.37 -21.34 33.51
N PRO A 78 20.48 -20.59 33.31
CA PRO A 78 21.36 -20.48 32.13
C PRO A 78 22.23 -21.70 31.85
N VAL A 79 22.40 -22.02 30.56
CA VAL A 79 23.42 -22.98 30.07
C VAL A 79 24.47 -22.19 29.29
N ASN A 80 25.74 -22.33 29.66
CA ASN A 80 26.86 -21.78 28.89
C ASN A 80 27.70 -22.93 28.33
N LEU A 81 27.80 -23.01 27.00
CA LEU A 81 28.76 -23.87 26.31
C LEU A 81 29.97 -23.02 25.91
N THR A 82 31.14 -23.31 26.47
CA THR A 82 32.39 -22.57 26.23
C THR A 82 33.47 -23.52 25.72
N GLY A 83 34.68 -23.02 25.41
CA GLY A 83 35.83 -23.85 25.04
C GLY A 83 36.33 -23.63 23.61
N ALA A 84 37.40 -24.33 23.22
CA ALA A 84 38.06 -24.15 21.94
C ALA A 84 37.49 -25.02 20.79
N GLY A 85 36.81 -26.12 21.14
CA GLY A 85 36.31 -27.10 20.16
C GLY A 85 35.05 -26.68 19.44
N LYS A 86 34.79 -27.30 18.29
CA LYS A 86 33.55 -27.16 17.50
C LYS A 86 32.47 -28.13 18.00
N LEU A 87 31.23 -27.65 18.14
CA LEU A 87 30.07 -28.50 18.44
C LEU A 87 29.34 -28.82 17.14
N THR A 88 29.20 -30.10 16.81
CA THR A 88 28.41 -30.57 15.65
C THR A 88 27.09 -31.16 16.12
N LEU A 89 25.96 -30.68 15.59
CA LEU A 89 24.62 -31.21 15.90
C LEU A 89 24.05 -31.99 14.70
N GLY A 90 23.58 -33.21 14.97
CA GLY A 90 22.87 -34.10 14.06
C GLY A 90 21.33 -33.95 14.15
N ALA A 91 20.57 -34.87 13.58
CA ALA A 91 19.12 -34.71 13.34
C ALA A 91 18.23 -34.56 14.60
N GLY A 92 18.77 -34.80 15.80
CA GLY A 92 18.08 -34.61 17.06
C GLY A 92 17.86 -33.15 17.45
N GLY A 93 18.56 -32.21 16.81
CA GLY A 93 18.28 -30.78 16.97
C GLY A 93 18.58 -30.25 18.37
N LEU A 94 17.87 -29.18 18.71
CA LEU A 94 17.95 -28.51 20.01
C LEU A 94 16.55 -28.41 20.61
N SER A 95 16.36 -28.88 21.83
CA SER A 95 15.06 -28.78 22.50
C SER A 95 15.18 -28.39 23.97
N ALA A 96 14.14 -27.73 24.47
CA ALA A 96 14.09 -27.23 25.83
C ALA A 96 12.67 -27.36 26.39
N GLU A 97 12.56 -27.97 27.57
CA GLU A 97 11.33 -28.01 28.36
C GLU A 97 11.57 -27.22 29.66
N VAL A 98 11.47 -25.89 29.62
CA VAL A 98 11.68 -25.06 30.82
C VAL A 98 10.67 -23.92 30.86
N SER A 99 10.12 -23.57 32.02
CA SER A 99 9.15 -22.48 32.18
C SER A 99 9.76 -21.30 32.95
N GLY A 100 9.77 -20.09 32.38
CA GLY A 100 10.26 -18.87 33.06
C GLY A 100 10.59 -17.69 32.14
N SER A 101 10.52 -16.46 32.66
CA SER A 101 10.88 -15.21 31.96
C SER A 101 12.36 -14.88 32.19
N TRP A 102 13.16 -14.69 31.12
CA TRP A 102 14.61 -14.37 31.12
C TRP A 102 15.57 -15.54 31.26
N MET A 103 15.49 -16.50 30.33
CA MET A 103 16.36 -17.68 30.35
C MET A 103 17.16 -17.81 29.06
N ASN A 104 18.50 -17.80 29.18
CA ASN A 104 19.42 -17.74 28.05
C ASN A 104 20.31 -18.98 27.94
N CYS A 105 20.36 -19.59 26.75
CA CYS A 105 21.40 -20.56 26.39
C CYS A 105 22.46 -19.82 25.57
N TYR A 106 23.72 -19.95 25.97
CA TYR A 106 24.84 -19.28 25.32
C TYR A 106 25.83 -20.28 24.74
N ILE A 107 26.02 -20.24 23.42
CA ILE A 107 27.11 -20.94 22.75
C ILE A 107 28.25 -19.94 22.49
N LYS A 108 29.33 -20.08 23.25
CA LYS A 108 30.50 -19.19 23.28
C LYS A 108 31.81 -19.92 22.96
N ASN A 109 31.75 -21.08 22.29
CA ASN A 109 32.93 -21.85 21.93
C ASN A 109 33.65 -21.24 20.71
N ALA A 110 34.98 -21.18 20.75
CA ALA A 110 35.78 -20.60 19.66
C ALA A 110 35.70 -21.43 18.37
N GLY A 111 35.50 -22.74 18.49
CA GLY A 111 35.37 -23.65 17.34
C GLY A 111 34.02 -23.58 16.63
N GLY A 112 33.00 -22.95 17.23
CA GLY A 112 31.72 -22.71 16.59
C GLY A 112 30.68 -23.83 16.68
N LEU A 113 29.52 -23.58 16.08
CA LEU A 113 28.43 -24.53 15.90
C LEU A 113 28.37 -24.98 14.43
N HIS A 114 28.26 -26.30 14.21
CA HIS A 114 28.09 -26.91 12.90
C HIS A 114 26.80 -27.73 12.84
N LEU A 115 25.97 -27.49 11.81
CA LEU A 115 24.74 -28.25 11.56
C LEU A 115 25.02 -29.33 10.50
N ALA A 116 24.98 -30.61 10.87
CA ALA A 116 25.37 -31.73 10.00
C ALA A 116 24.18 -32.47 9.34
N ALA A 117 22.96 -32.08 9.64
CA ALA A 117 21.74 -32.65 9.07
C ALA A 117 20.59 -31.65 9.26
N ASP A 118 19.39 -31.95 8.77
CA ASP A 118 18.21 -31.15 9.10
C ASP A 118 18.03 -30.99 10.61
N GLN A 119 17.86 -29.75 11.05
CA GLN A 119 17.75 -29.38 12.45
C GLN A 119 16.39 -28.77 12.74
N SER A 120 15.75 -29.23 13.81
CA SER A 120 14.58 -28.56 14.37
C SER A 120 14.91 -28.06 15.77
N TRP A 121 14.69 -26.77 15.98
CA TRP A 121 14.85 -26.13 17.28
C TRP A 121 13.48 -25.80 17.83
N LYS A 122 13.11 -26.47 18.91
CA LYS A 122 11.82 -26.28 19.56
C LYS A 122 12.03 -25.69 20.95
N LEU A 123 11.80 -24.38 21.06
CA LEU A 123 11.76 -23.66 22.32
C LEU A 123 10.29 -23.40 22.68
N ALA A 124 9.79 -24.00 23.74
CA ALA A 124 8.37 -23.92 24.12
C ALA A 124 7.96 -22.62 24.86
N PHE A 125 8.84 -21.60 24.96
CA PHE A 125 8.60 -20.42 25.82
C PHE A 125 9.45 -19.19 25.41
N THR A 126 9.28 -18.08 26.15
CA THR A 126 9.80 -16.70 25.90
C THR A 126 11.31 -16.47 26.16
N GLY A 127 12.11 -17.52 26.32
CA GLY A 127 13.56 -17.43 26.54
C GLY A 127 14.34 -17.04 25.26
N MET A 128 15.62 -16.67 25.39
CA MET A 128 16.47 -16.26 24.29
C MET A 128 17.61 -17.26 24.09
N PHE A 129 17.67 -17.90 22.93
CA PHE A 129 18.86 -18.66 22.55
C PHE A 129 19.86 -17.72 21.89
N GLN A 130 21.12 -17.72 22.33
CA GLN A 130 22.17 -16.85 21.79
C GLN A 130 23.40 -17.65 21.34
N ILE A 131 23.76 -17.51 20.06
CA ILE A 131 25.06 -17.93 19.53
C ILE A 131 25.95 -16.69 19.47
N GLY A 132 27.11 -16.75 20.12
CA GLY A 132 28.07 -15.66 20.12
C GLY A 132 27.65 -14.51 21.02
N ASN A 133 28.52 -14.14 21.95
CA ASN A 133 28.48 -12.81 22.54
C ASN A 133 29.89 -12.24 22.35
N ASN A 134 30.06 -11.41 21.32
CA ASN A 134 31.30 -10.68 21.00
C ASN A 134 32.60 -11.50 20.73
N ASN A 135 32.54 -12.84 20.64
CA ASN A 135 33.73 -13.72 20.69
C ASN A 135 34.01 -14.55 19.41
N ASN A 136 33.60 -14.13 18.21
CA ASN A 136 33.91 -14.84 16.94
C ASN A 136 33.57 -16.36 16.94
N CYS A 137 32.35 -16.75 17.33
CA CYS A 137 31.89 -18.14 17.29
C CYS A 137 31.30 -18.48 15.89
N PRO A 138 31.96 -19.27 15.03
CA PRO A 138 31.45 -19.56 13.69
C PRO A 138 30.13 -20.35 13.73
N LEU A 139 29.19 -20.02 12.84
CA LEU A 139 28.01 -20.85 12.54
C LEU A 139 28.15 -21.39 11.12
N THR A 140 28.16 -22.71 10.97
CA THR A 140 28.32 -23.40 9.68
C THR A 140 27.28 -24.51 9.54
N ALA A 141 27.01 -24.96 8.32
CA ALA A 141 26.12 -26.08 8.06
C ALA A 141 26.55 -26.84 6.81
N GLU A 142 26.16 -28.11 6.71
CA GLU A 142 26.25 -28.87 5.45
C GLU A 142 25.28 -28.28 4.39
N PRO A 143 25.57 -28.45 3.08
CA PRO A 143 24.66 -28.02 2.03
C PRO A 143 23.28 -28.68 2.14
N ASN A 144 22.22 -27.95 1.82
CA ASN A 144 20.82 -28.42 1.85
C ASN A 144 20.24 -28.69 3.23
N VAL A 145 20.95 -28.36 4.31
CA VAL A 145 20.39 -28.42 5.67
C VAL A 145 19.22 -27.46 5.80
N THR A 146 18.10 -27.99 6.29
CA THR A 146 16.95 -27.19 6.75
C THR A 146 17.03 -27.00 8.25
N TRP A 147 16.98 -25.75 8.69
CA TRP A 147 16.99 -25.36 10.09
C TRP A 147 15.67 -24.68 10.45
N THR A 148 14.84 -25.36 11.24
CA THR A 148 13.55 -24.83 11.71
C THR A 148 13.69 -24.23 13.10
N ILE A 149 13.23 -23.00 13.30
CA ILE A 149 13.33 -22.23 14.54
C ILE A 149 11.94 -21.98 15.11
N GLY A 150 11.74 -22.34 16.38
CA GLY A 150 10.60 -21.94 17.22
C GLY A 150 11.04 -21.16 18.47
N GLY A 151 10.14 -20.35 19.03
CA GLY A 151 10.39 -19.49 20.21
C GLY A 151 11.15 -18.19 19.90
N ARG A 152 11.86 -17.60 20.87
CA ARG A 152 12.66 -16.37 20.65
C ARG A 152 14.15 -16.71 20.53
N VAL A 153 14.78 -16.32 19.42
CA VAL A 153 16.17 -16.62 19.09
C VAL A 153 16.93 -15.35 18.72
N GLN A 154 18.07 -15.13 19.35
CA GLN A 154 19.03 -14.10 18.93
C GLN A 154 20.25 -14.80 18.34
N LEU A 155 20.57 -14.48 17.10
CA LEU A 155 21.81 -14.91 16.48
C LEU A 155 22.73 -13.69 16.41
N CYS A 156 23.86 -13.73 17.13
CA CYS A 156 24.90 -12.71 17.00
C CYS A 156 26.02 -13.23 16.10
N GLY A 157 26.28 -12.52 15.00
CA GLY A 157 27.21 -12.97 13.96
C GLY A 157 28.68 -12.95 14.41
N ALA A 158 29.48 -13.85 13.84
CA ALA A 158 30.93 -13.92 14.02
C ALA A 158 31.68 -13.50 12.75
N ALA A 159 32.99 -13.23 12.87
CA ALA A 159 33.90 -13.08 11.75
C ALA A 159 33.83 -14.28 10.79
N ALA A 160 33.45 -14.01 9.54
CA ALA A 160 33.23 -14.95 8.43
C ALA A 160 31.98 -15.84 8.57
N GLY A 161 30.87 -15.38 7.96
CA GLY A 161 29.62 -16.14 7.85
C GLY A 161 29.78 -17.48 7.13
N GLY A 162 29.41 -18.57 7.80
CA GLY A 162 29.60 -19.94 7.31
C GLY A 162 28.36 -20.58 6.67
N LEU A 163 27.19 -19.93 6.70
CA LEU A 163 25.99 -20.46 6.03
C LEU A 163 25.98 -20.10 4.55
N THR A 164 25.79 -21.09 3.69
CA THR A 164 25.72 -20.91 2.22
C THR A 164 24.27 -20.73 1.76
N SER A 165 24.08 -20.42 0.48
CA SER A 165 22.75 -20.33 -0.17
C SER A 165 21.97 -21.63 -0.23
N ASP A 166 22.60 -22.75 0.09
CA ASP A 166 21.98 -24.07 0.09
C ASP A 166 21.35 -24.39 1.44
N VAL A 167 21.65 -23.62 2.48
CA VAL A 167 21.04 -23.76 3.80
C VAL A 167 19.71 -23.02 3.81
N THR A 168 18.64 -23.67 4.29
CA THR A 168 17.32 -23.08 4.45
C THR A 168 16.99 -22.89 5.93
N MET A 169 16.68 -21.67 6.34
CA MET A 169 16.23 -21.33 7.69
C MET A 169 14.73 -21.06 7.68
N ILE A 170 13.95 -21.85 8.42
CA ILE A 170 12.50 -21.67 8.56
C ILE A 170 12.22 -21.09 9.95
N VAL A 171 11.56 -19.94 9.99
CA VAL A 171 11.18 -19.23 11.20
C VAL A 171 9.68 -19.33 11.37
N GLY A 172 9.23 -20.11 12.35
CA GLY A 172 7.81 -20.36 12.61
C GLY A 172 7.08 -19.18 13.26
N ASP A 173 5.77 -19.34 13.42
CA ASP A 173 4.92 -18.27 13.95
C ASP A 173 5.26 -17.91 15.41
N SER A 174 5.06 -16.65 15.78
CA SER A 174 5.40 -16.10 17.11
C SER A 174 6.89 -16.17 17.47
N VAL A 175 7.78 -16.26 16.48
CA VAL A 175 9.23 -16.21 16.69
C VAL A 175 9.73 -14.77 16.62
N THR A 176 10.61 -14.43 17.57
CA THR A 176 11.47 -13.25 17.43
C THR A 176 12.86 -13.70 16.99
N LEU A 177 13.27 -13.34 15.77
CA LEU A 177 14.64 -13.54 15.29
C LEU A 177 15.39 -12.21 15.38
N ALA A 178 16.35 -12.12 16.29
CA ALA A 178 17.26 -10.98 16.35
C ALA A 178 18.57 -11.30 15.65
N LEU A 179 18.91 -10.55 14.59
CA LEU A 179 20.20 -10.67 13.91
C LEU A 179 21.06 -9.47 14.31
N ASP A 180 22.06 -9.73 15.14
CA ASP A 180 22.98 -8.71 15.64
C ASP A 180 24.36 -8.88 15.00
N SER A 181 24.76 -7.93 14.18
CA SER A 181 26.10 -7.89 13.57
C SER A 181 26.82 -6.64 14.07
N ASN A 182 27.96 -6.82 14.75
CA ASN A 182 28.97 -5.77 14.75
C ASN A 182 29.47 -5.60 13.31
N ALA A 183 29.87 -4.37 12.94
CA ALA A 183 30.06 -3.86 11.58
C ALA A 183 30.93 -4.67 10.58
N ASP A 184 31.56 -5.77 11.01
CA ASP A 184 32.45 -6.63 10.21
C ASP A 184 31.93 -8.07 10.01
N TYR A 185 30.76 -8.43 10.55
CA TYR A 185 30.37 -9.84 10.77
C TYR A 185 28.99 -10.20 10.19
N GLY A 186 28.91 -11.21 9.31
CA GLY A 186 27.66 -11.67 8.68
C GLY A 186 27.37 -13.16 8.95
N PHE A 187 26.11 -13.58 8.84
CA PHE A 187 25.69 -14.99 9.03
C PHE A 187 25.94 -15.89 7.81
N GLY A 188 26.34 -15.30 6.68
CA GLY A 188 26.44 -15.97 5.40
C GLY A 188 25.26 -15.60 4.50
N LYS A 189 24.86 -16.47 3.56
CA LYS A 189 23.77 -16.21 2.59
C LYS A 189 22.68 -17.29 2.60
N PRO A 190 22.15 -17.75 3.74
CA PRO A 190 21.09 -18.77 3.75
C PRO A 190 19.82 -18.28 3.03
N LYS A 191 18.94 -19.21 2.68
CA LYS A 191 17.54 -18.91 2.34
C LYS A 191 16.76 -18.76 3.62
N LEU A 192 15.98 -17.70 3.77
CA LEU A 192 15.15 -17.45 4.94
C LEU A 192 13.67 -17.65 4.57
N VAL A 193 12.93 -18.41 5.37
CA VAL A 193 11.49 -18.65 5.20
C VAL A 193 10.81 -18.20 6.49
N LEU A 194 9.87 -17.27 6.40
CA LEU A 194 9.07 -16.80 7.54
C LEU A 194 7.66 -17.35 7.40
N GLU A 195 7.18 -18.03 8.43
CA GLU A 195 5.87 -18.68 8.43
C GLU A 195 4.99 -18.13 9.54
N GLY A 196 3.90 -17.44 9.15
CA GLY A 196 2.85 -17.00 10.08
C GLY A 196 2.89 -15.49 10.41
N PRO A 197 1.75 -14.92 10.81
CA PRO A 197 1.55 -13.47 10.91
C PRO A 197 2.26 -12.82 12.10
N ASN A 198 2.73 -13.59 13.09
CA ASN A 198 3.35 -13.09 14.31
C ASN A 198 4.88 -13.24 14.32
N VAL A 199 5.50 -13.50 13.18
CA VAL A 199 6.96 -13.45 13.06
C VAL A 199 7.44 -12.01 13.23
N LYS A 200 8.38 -11.78 14.16
CA LYS A 200 9.05 -10.50 14.35
C LYS A 200 10.54 -10.71 14.11
N THR A 201 11.09 -10.11 13.07
CA THR A 201 12.54 -10.03 12.91
C THR A 201 13.01 -8.70 13.47
N ASP A 202 14.06 -8.68 14.28
CA ASP A 202 14.71 -7.45 14.74
C ASP A 202 16.16 -7.44 14.21
N PHE A 203 16.45 -6.55 13.28
CA PHE A 203 17.82 -6.33 12.81
C PHE A 203 18.42 -5.22 13.67
N GLY A 204 19.40 -5.57 14.51
CA GLY A 204 19.79 -4.79 15.70
C GLY A 204 20.38 -3.38 15.48
N ASN A 205 20.60 -2.67 16.60
CA ASN A 205 20.88 -1.22 16.73
C ASN A 205 22.25 -0.72 16.22
N ASN A 206 23.10 -1.56 15.60
CA ASN A 206 24.48 -1.21 15.29
C ASN A 206 24.88 -1.38 13.81
N ILE A 207 23.89 -1.39 12.91
CA ILE A 207 24.10 -1.46 11.46
C ILE A 207 24.31 -0.04 10.91
N GLN A 208 25.40 0.63 11.33
CA GLN A 208 25.74 1.99 10.85
C GLN A 208 26.77 2.01 9.71
N SER A 209 27.16 0.85 9.17
CA SER A 209 28.17 0.81 8.11
C SER A 209 27.53 0.75 6.71
N PRO A 210 27.84 1.69 5.80
CA PRO A 210 27.58 1.54 4.37
C PRO A 210 28.46 0.45 3.72
N VAL A 211 29.30 -0.22 4.52
CA VAL A 211 30.14 -1.37 4.15
C VAL A 211 29.51 -2.67 4.66
N LEU A 212 28.20 -2.84 4.53
CA LEU A 212 27.66 -4.19 4.40
C LEU A 212 27.85 -4.63 2.95
N GLY A 213 29.05 -5.13 2.66
CA GLY A 213 29.26 -5.97 1.48
C GLY A 213 28.54 -7.30 1.65
N GLY A 214 27.22 -7.33 1.38
CA GLY A 214 26.38 -8.53 1.36
C GLY A 214 26.19 -9.24 2.71
N ASN A 215 25.27 -10.21 2.73
CA ASN A 215 25.20 -11.34 3.69
C ASN A 215 24.14 -11.28 4.81
N CYS A 216 22.86 -11.02 4.48
CA CYS A 216 21.74 -11.40 5.36
C CYS A 216 20.99 -12.65 4.87
N ALA A 217 20.64 -12.72 3.58
CA ALA A 217 20.02 -13.90 2.97
C ALA A 217 20.27 -13.94 1.44
N SER A 218 20.30 -15.14 0.84
CA SER A 218 20.28 -15.28 -0.62
C SER A 218 18.88 -15.10 -1.20
N ALA A 219 17.86 -15.56 -0.48
CA ALA A 219 16.45 -15.41 -0.79
C ALA A 219 15.61 -15.34 0.50
N VAL A 220 14.48 -14.64 0.46
CA VAL A 220 13.50 -14.61 1.56
C VAL A 220 12.13 -14.99 1.05
N ALA A 221 11.51 -15.99 1.68
CA ALA A 221 10.14 -16.40 1.42
C ALA A 221 9.23 -16.04 2.61
N LEU A 222 8.11 -15.39 2.33
CA LEU A 222 7.06 -15.08 3.29
C LEU A 222 5.86 -15.99 3.03
N ARG A 223 5.38 -16.65 4.08
CA ARG A 223 4.22 -17.56 4.01
C ARG A 223 3.19 -17.22 5.06
N PHE A 224 1.93 -17.53 4.75
CA PHE A 224 0.82 -17.46 5.71
C PHE A 224 0.65 -16.07 6.37
N GLY A 225 0.85 -15.00 5.60
CA GLY A 225 0.69 -13.62 6.08
C GLY A 225 1.86 -13.07 6.91
N ALA A 226 3.05 -13.67 6.79
CA ALA A 226 4.23 -13.22 7.51
C ALA A 226 4.56 -11.74 7.24
N THR A 227 4.99 -11.05 8.31
CA THR A 227 5.46 -9.67 8.28
C THR A 227 6.94 -9.63 8.68
N LEU A 228 7.75 -8.95 7.86
CA LEU A 228 9.11 -8.56 8.21
C LEU A 228 9.07 -7.11 8.68
N ALA A 229 9.35 -6.85 9.95
CA ALA A 229 9.41 -5.49 10.49
C ALA A 229 10.85 -5.06 10.71
N PHE A 230 11.18 -3.80 10.40
CA PHE A 230 12.42 -3.16 10.80
C PHE A 230 12.12 -2.12 11.88
N ASN A 231 12.97 -2.05 12.89
CA ASN A 231 12.82 -1.08 13.97
C ASN A 231 13.06 0.35 13.45
N ALA A 232 12.11 1.27 13.71
CA ALA A 232 12.12 2.66 13.25
C ALA A 232 13.33 3.48 13.71
N ALA A 233 14.02 3.05 14.78
CA ALA A 233 15.20 3.73 15.30
C ALA A 233 16.49 3.49 14.47
N ASN A 234 16.49 2.54 13.52
CA ASN A 234 17.71 2.03 12.91
C ASN A 234 17.73 2.19 11.39
N THR A 235 18.87 2.66 10.86
CA THR A 235 19.21 2.63 9.42
C THR A 235 19.68 1.23 9.00
N GLY A 236 18.95 0.19 9.40
CA GLY A 236 19.30 -1.19 9.06
C GLY A 236 19.13 -1.43 7.56
N TYR A 237 20.17 -1.91 6.90
CA TYR A 237 20.13 -2.31 5.49
C TYR A 237 19.78 -3.78 5.39
N PHE A 238 18.82 -4.12 4.54
CA PHE A 238 18.47 -5.50 4.21
C PHE A 238 18.68 -5.73 2.71
N GLU A 239 19.55 -6.69 2.37
CA GLU A 239 19.86 -7.09 1.00
C GLU A 239 19.41 -8.54 0.77
N ALA A 240 18.49 -8.74 -0.17
CA ALA A 240 18.11 -10.05 -0.71
C ALA A 240 17.99 -9.95 -2.24
N ARG A 241 18.46 -10.98 -2.95
CA ARG A 241 18.35 -11.05 -4.42
C ARG A 241 16.99 -11.57 -4.89
N GLU A 242 16.30 -12.29 -4.01
CA GLU A 242 14.99 -12.87 -4.29
C GLU A 242 14.10 -12.70 -3.06
N LEU A 243 12.91 -12.13 -3.28
CA LEU A 243 11.82 -12.05 -2.33
C LEU A 243 10.66 -12.85 -2.88
N LYS A 244 10.10 -13.75 -2.10
CA LYS A 244 9.01 -14.62 -2.50
C LYS A 244 7.85 -14.52 -1.52
N VAL A 245 6.62 -14.48 -2.03
CA VAL A 245 5.41 -14.66 -1.23
C VAL A 245 4.66 -15.86 -1.77
N GLU A 246 4.45 -16.87 -0.93
CA GLU A 246 3.90 -18.17 -1.33
C GLU A 246 3.10 -18.84 -0.19
N GLY A 247 2.40 -19.93 -0.51
CA GLY A 247 1.72 -20.80 0.46
C GLY A 247 0.19 -20.72 0.42
N GLU A 248 -0.49 -21.86 0.64
CA GLU A 248 -1.94 -22.02 0.45
C GLU A 248 -2.82 -21.49 1.61
N GLY A 249 -2.28 -20.65 2.50
CA GLY A 249 -3.00 -20.18 3.69
C GLY A 249 -4.02 -19.07 3.44
N ALA A 250 -4.94 -18.89 4.39
CA ALA A 250 -5.98 -17.86 4.34
C ALA A 250 -5.43 -16.41 4.36
N ALA A 251 -4.28 -16.20 4.99
CA ALA A 251 -3.63 -14.89 5.04
C ALA A 251 -2.79 -14.66 3.77
N LYS A 252 -3.31 -13.84 2.88
CA LYS A 252 -2.72 -13.55 1.56
C LYS A 252 -1.92 -12.24 1.51
N LEU A 253 -1.85 -11.49 2.60
CA LEU A 253 -1.10 -10.23 2.70
C LEU A 253 0.16 -10.42 3.53
N SER A 254 1.32 -10.22 2.90
CA SER A 254 2.63 -10.13 3.57
C SER A 254 3.15 -8.71 3.53
N ARG A 255 3.97 -8.33 4.51
CA ARG A 255 4.43 -6.94 4.67
C ARG A 255 5.92 -6.85 4.98
N PHE A 256 6.57 -5.81 4.44
CA PHE A 256 7.81 -5.25 4.95
C PHE A 256 7.46 -3.90 5.56
N THR A 257 7.71 -3.66 6.84
CA THR A 257 7.29 -2.41 7.51
C THR A 257 8.45 -1.73 8.23
N GLY A 258 8.55 -0.41 8.13
CA GLY A 258 9.55 0.39 8.83
C GLY A 258 10.93 0.36 8.17
N GLY A 259 11.77 1.36 8.45
CA GLY A 259 13.16 1.42 7.97
C GLY A 259 13.35 1.61 6.47
N VAL A 260 14.50 1.15 5.98
CA VAL A 260 14.98 1.28 4.59
C VAL A 260 15.31 -0.11 4.03
N VAL A 261 14.78 -0.45 2.86
CA VAL A 261 15.15 -1.67 2.12
C VAL A 261 16.10 -1.28 0.99
N GLN A 262 17.32 -1.79 1.02
CA GLN A 262 18.35 -1.46 0.04
C GLN A 262 18.52 -2.59 -0.97
N LEU A 263 18.26 -2.28 -2.25
CA LEU A 263 18.38 -3.22 -3.35
C LEU A 263 19.86 -3.45 -3.71
N ALA A 264 20.21 -4.72 -3.94
CA ALA A 264 21.54 -5.16 -4.34
C ALA A 264 21.94 -4.60 -5.73
N PRO A 265 23.24 -4.52 -6.06
CA PRO A 265 23.67 -4.30 -7.44
C PRO A 265 23.17 -5.42 -8.36
N GLY A 266 22.57 -5.04 -9.49
CA GLY A 266 21.99 -5.99 -10.46
C GLY A 266 20.49 -6.17 -10.30
N GLU A 267 19.99 -7.37 -10.55
CA GLU A 267 18.54 -7.66 -10.48
C GLU A 267 18.14 -8.19 -9.10
N THR A 268 17.14 -7.55 -8.50
CA THR A 268 16.42 -8.07 -7.33
C THR A 268 15.04 -8.55 -7.78
N VAL A 269 14.75 -9.83 -7.59
CA VAL A 269 13.49 -10.45 -8.02
C VAL A 269 12.48 -10.45 -6.87
N VAL A 270 11.25 -10.06 -7.16
CA VAL A 270 10.11 -10.16 -6.25
C VAL A 270 9.03 -11.01 -6.89
N ASP A 271 8.87 -12.24 -6.41
CA ASP A 271 7.91 -13.22 -6.91
C ASP A 271 6.72 -13.34 -5.95
N VAL A 272 5.53 -12.94 -6.40
CA VAL A 272 4.31 -12.96 -5.59
C VAL A 272 3.32 -13.95 -6.20
N ALA A 273 2.99 -15.01 -5.47
CA ALA A 273 2.08 -16.05 -5.93
C ALA A 273 0.65 -15.53 -6.21
N ASP A 274 -0.11 -16.26 -7.03
CA ASP A 274 -1.47 -15.86 -7.42
C ASP A 274 -2.40 -15.66 -6.21
N GLY A 275 -3.18 -14.58 -6.24
CA GLY A 275 -4.05 -14.17 -5.14
C GLY A 275 -3.33 -13.63 -3.89
N HIS A 276 -1.99 -13.60 -3.87
CA HIS A 276 -1.22 -12.98 -2.78
C HIS A 276 -0.88 -11.52 -3.06
N THR A 277 -0.64 -10.77 -1.98
CA THR A 277 -0.18 -9.39 -2.01
C THR A 277 1.05 -9.25 -1.10
N LEU A 278 2.11 -8.65 -1.63
CA LEU A 278 3.25 -8.13 -0.87
C LEU A 278 3.14 -6.61 -0.76
N LEU A 279 3.12 -6.08 0.46
CA LEU A 279 3.24 -4.66 0.72
C LEU A 279 4.66 -4.33 1.19
N LEU A 280 5.42 -3.59 0.38
CA LEU A 280 6.69 -2.99 0.77
C LEU A 280 6.41 -1.59 1.35
N ASP A 281 6.18 -1.56 2.66
CA ASP A 281 5.98 -0.37 3.49
C ASP A 281 7.28 0.02 4.23
N ALA A 282 8.37 0.00 3.45
CA ALA A 282 9.68 0.49 3.82
C ALA A 282 10.19 1.36 2.67
N VAL A 283 11.13 2.27 2.95
CA VAL A 283 11.70 3.13 1.90
C VAL A 283 12.66 2.30 1.05
N LEU A 284 12.39 2.12 -0.24
CA LEU A 284 13.32 1.45 -1.16
C LEU A 284 14.47 2.40 -1.55
N THR A 285 15.71 1.89 -1.54
CA THR A 285 16.91 2.59 -2.07
C THR A 285 17.77 1.63 -2.88
N LYS A 286 18.72 2.13 -3.67
CA LYS A 286 19.68 1.31 -4.43
C LYS A 286 21.13 1.64 -4.05
N THR A 287 22.01 0.66 -4.24
CA THR A 287 23.47 0.79 -4.04
C THR A 287 24.21 1.20 -5.32
N SER A 288 23.56 1.05 -6.47
CA SER A 288 24.18 1.15 -7.79
C SER A 288 23.17 1.65 -8.83
N ALA A 289 23.66 2.36 -9.85
CA ALA A 289 22.87 2.72 -11.02
C ALA A 289 22.40 1.50 -11.84
N SER A 290 23.07 0.35 -11.71
CA SER A 290 22.72 -0.91 -12.38
C SER A 290 21.64 -1.71 -11.65
N THR A 291 21.13 -1.21 -10.53
CA THR A 291 20.15 -1.90 -9.71
C THR A 291 18.75 -1.81 -10.32
N LYS A 292 18.09 -2.96 -10.43
CA LYS A 292 16.79 -3.12 -11.05
C LYS A 292 15.90 -4.04 -10.20
N LEU A 293 14.64 -3.68 -10.07
CA LEU A 293 13.61 -4.52 -9.46
C LEU A 293 12.88 -5.32 -10.55
N VAL A 294 12.69 -6.62 -10.36
CA VAL A 294 11.96 -7.48 -11.29
C VAL A 294 10.77 -8.11 -10.57
N LYS A 295 9.56 -7.72 -10.94
CA LYS A 295 8.31 -8.27 -10.41
C LYS A 295 7.87 -9.50 -11.22
N ARG A 296 7.74 -10.64 -10.55
CA ARG A 296 7.28 -11.96 -11.04
C ARG A 296 6.07 -12.47 -10.25
N GLY A 297 5.48 -13.55 -10.73
CA GLY A 297 4.32 -14.21 -10.14
C GLY A 297 3.02 -13.44 -10.38
N ALA A 298 1.89 -14.14 -10.41
CA ALA A 298 0.59 -13.55 -10.77
C ALA A 298 0.00 -12.60 -9.73
N GLY A 299 0.50 -12.61 -8.49
CA GLY A 299 0.03 -11.76 -7.40
C GLY A 299 0.46 -10.30 -7.48
N THR A 300 0.18 -9.55 -6.42
CA THR A 300 0.34 -8.09 -6.36
C THR A 300 1.52 -7.68 -5.50
N LEU A 301 2.41 -6.84 -6.03
CA LEU A 301 3.43 -6.11 -5.29
C LEU A 301 2.96 -4.65 -5.13
N THR A 302 2.89 -4.17 -3.90
CA THR A 302 2.60 -2.78 -3.58
C THR A 302 3.85 -2.13 -3.01
N VAL A 303 4.33 -1.06 -3.63
CA VAL A 303 5.47 -0.28 -3.15
C VAL A 303 4.95 1.02 -2.55
N ALA A 304 5.30 1.33 -1.31
CA ALA A 304 4.88 2.57 -0.68
C ALA A 304 5.79 3.74 -1.07
N GLN A 305 7.12 3.58 -0.96
CA GLN A 305 8.08 4.68 -1.07
C GLN A 305 9.40 4.23 -1.69
N SER A 306 10.11 5.16 -2.32
CA SER A 306 11.53 5.01 -2.64
C SER A 306 12.27 6.32 -2.40
N ALA A 307 13.53 6.23 -1.99
CA ALA A 307 14.39 7.39 -1.77
C ALA A 307 14.86 8.04 -3.08
N GLU A 308 14.81 7.29 -4.19
CA GLU A 308 15.32 7.68 -5.50
C GLU A 308 14.61 6.88 -6.61
N PRO A 309 14.77 7.26 -7.90
CA PRO A 309 14.20 6.51 -9.02
C PRO A 309 14.80 5.11 -9.14
N ILE A 310 13.95 4.08 -9.14
CA ILE A 310 14.35 2.67 -9.29
C ILE A 310 13.88 2.15 -10.65
N ASP A 311 14.77 1.48 -11.37
CA ASP A 311 14.42 0.81 -12.63
C ASP A 311 13.64 -0.47 -12.34
N VAL A 312 12.57 -0.72 -13.08
CA VAL A 312 11.64 -1.82 -12.80
C VAL A 312 11.29 -2.58 -14.07
N THR A 313 11.24 -3.91 -13.98
CA THR A 313 10.54 -4.76 -14.95
C THR A 313 9.40 -5.49 -14.27
N VAL A 314 8.22 -5.43 -14.86
CA VAL A 314 7.05 -6.20 -14.44
C VAL A 314 6.85 -7.34 -15.46
N GLU A 315 7.30 -8.54 -15.10
CA GLU A 315 7.18 -9.72 -15.96
C GLU A 315 5.81 -10.39 -15.82
N ALA A 316 5.27 -10.44 -14.59
CA ALA A 316 3.99 -11.07 -14.28
C ALA A 316 3.27 -10.43 -13.08
N GLY A 317 1.94 -10.55 -13.07
CA GLY A 317 1.08 -10.06 -11.99
C GLY A 317 1.06 -8.54 -11.92
N THR A 318 0.73 -7.98 -10.75
CA THR A 318 0.54 -6.53 -10.60
C THR A 318 1.66 -5.89 -9.80
N LEU A 319 2.22 -4.79 -10.28
CA LEU A 319 2.96 -3.81 -9.48
C LEU A 319 2.09 -2.58 -9.32
N GLN A 320 1.87 -2.14 -8.08
CA GLN A 320 1.13 -0.92 -7.76
C GLN A 320 1.84 -0.08 -6.71
N PHE A 321 1.44 1.18 -6.57
CA PHE A 321 1.95 2.08 -5.55
C PHE A 321 0.88 2.42 -4.52
N ALA A 322 1.24 2.34 -3.24
CA ALA A 322 0.37 2.83 -2.19
C ALA A 322 0.63 4.32 -2.00
N SER A 323 -0.42 5.16 -2.13
CA SER A 323 -0.39 6.43 -1.41
C SER A 323 -0.30 6.11 0.08
N ARG A 324 0.68 6.69 0.78
CA ARG A 324 0.91 6.34 2.19
C ARG A 324 -0.28 6.79 3.03
N LYS A 325 -0.89 5.83 3.71
CA LYS A 325 -2.01 6.07 4.62
C LYS A 325 -1.55 5.78 6.04
N TRP A 326 -2.02 6.56 7.00
CA TRP A 326 -1.65 6.40 8.41
C TRP A 326 -2.87 6.39 9.30
N LYS A 327 -2.78 5.70 10.43
CA LYS A 327 -3.87 5.65 11.42
C LYS A 327 -3.84 6.81 12.39
N HIS A 328 -2.65 7.26 12.77
CA HIS A 328 -2.46 8.21 13.85
C HIS A 328 -1.71 9.42 13.34
N PHE A 329 -2.15 10.62 13.69
CA PHE A 329 -1.49 11.88 13.32
C PHE A 329 -1.36 12.79 14.52
N ARG A 330 -0.22 13.45 14.71
CA ARG A 330 0.00 14.46 15.75
C ARG A 330 0.35 15.80 15.16
N PHE A 331 -0.39 16.83 15.56
CA PHE A 331 0.02 18.22 15.40
C PHE A 331 0.74 18.66 16.67
N LYS A 332 2.08 18.64 16.62
CA LYS A 332 2.96 18.91 17.77
C LYS A 332 3.47 20.34 17.72
N ILE A 333 3.35 21.06 18.83
CA ILE A 333 3.80 22.44 18.94
C ILE A 333 5.23 22.47 19.48
N ASP A 334 6.12 23.14 18.76
CA ASP A 334 7.53 23.31 19.16
C ASP A 334 7.83 24.73 19.65
N ALA A 335 7.07 25.76 19.22
CA ALA A 335 7.20 27.13 19.73
C ALA A 335 5.92 27.96 19.52
N VAL A 336 5.78 29.02 20.33
CA VAL A 336 4.75 30.06 20.22
C VAL A 336 5.36 31.39 19.77
N TYR A 337 4.57 32.24 19.13
CA TYR A 337 5.06 33.48 18.53
C TYR A 337 5.62 34.47 19.55
N ASN A 338 4.88 34.74 20.64
CA ASN A 338 5.37 35.59 21.71
C ASN A 338 6.04 34.73 22.80
N PRO A 339 7.35 34.88 23.08
CA PRO A 339 8.02 34.10 24.12
C PRO A 339 7.55 34.45 25.55
N MET A 340 6.87 35.58 25.74
CA MET A 340 6.23 35.93 27.02
C MET A 340 4.81 35.33 27.16
N ALA A 341 4.31 34.64 26.14
CA ALA A 341 3.03 33.96 26.21
C ALA A 341 3.07 32.81 27.21
N TRP A 342 1.99 32.66 27.96
CA TRP A 342 1.83 31.63 28.97
C TRP A 342 1.32 30.29 28.42
N GLY A 343 1.28 30.11 27.09
CA GLY A 343 0.85 28.87 26.43
C GLY A 343 0.63 29.05 24.92
N VAL A 344 0.14 27.99 24.27
CA VAL A 344 -0.29 27.99 22.86
C VAL A 344 -1.80 28.01 22.78
N GLN A 345 -2.36 28.54 21.69
CA GLN A 345 -3.79 28.44 21.38
C GLN A 345 -4.06 28.19 19.89
N ILE A 346 -5.07 27.37 19.59
CA ILE A 346 -5.67 27.23 18.25
C ILE A 346 -7.17 26.97 18.38
N SER A 347 -7.96 27.37 17.38
CA SER A 347 -9.41 27.07 17.35
C SER A 347 -9.72 25.77 16.62
N GLU A 348 -9.02 25.46 15.54
CA GLU A 348 -9.30 24.27 14.76
C GLU A 348 -8.00 23.74 14.14
N PHE A 349 -7.98 22.44 13.86
CA PHE A 349 -6.96 21.70 13.18
C PHE A 349 -7.64 20.65 12.32
N LYS A 350 -7.22 20.54 11.06
CA LYS A 350 -7.74 19.54 10.14
C LYS A 350 -6.65 18.98 9.26
N LEU A 351 -6.79 17.70 8.94
CA LEU A 351 -5.99 17.02 7.91
C LEU A 351 -6.73 17.12 6.57
N LEU A 352 -5.97 17.14 5.50
CA LEU A 352 -6.46 17.33 4.14
C LEU A 352 -5.91 16.23 3.22
N ASN A 353 -6.73 15.77 2.29
CA ASN A 353 -6.34 15.03 1.11
C ASN A 353 -6.74 15.84 -0.12
N GLY A 354 -5.75 16.35 -0.85
CA GLY A 354 -5.91 17.50 -1.74
C GLY A 354 -6.48 18.70 -0.96
N GLU A 355 -7.61 19.20 -1.42
CA GLU A 355 -8.35 20.30 -0.79
C GLU A 355 -9.45 19.82 0.18
N THR A 356 -9.70 18.50 0.24
CA THR A 356 -10.79 17.93 1.02
C THR A 356 -10.34 17.59 2.43
N GLN A 357 -11.14 17.96 3.44
CA GLN A 357 -10.88 17.55 4.82
C GLN A 357 -11.04 16.04 4.99
N VAL A 358 -10.04 15.42 5.58
CA VAL A 358 -10.11 14.01 5.99
C VAL A 358 -10.99 13.93 7.24
N SER A 359 -12.05 13.13 7.16
CA SER A 359 -13.09 13.01 8.19
C SER A 359 -12.97 11.69 8.96
N GLY A 360 -13.57 11.61 10.15
CA GLY A 360 -13.59 10.39 10.97
C GLY A 360 -12.43 10.24 11.95
N GLY A 361 -11.55 11.24 12.08
CA GLY A 361 -10.51 11.25 13.09
C GLY A 361 -11.08 11.53 14.48
N THR A 362 -10.79 10.67 15.45
CA THR A 362 -11.10 10.89 16.87
C THR A 362 -9.94 11.63 17.51
N ALA A 363 -10.20 12.76 18.16
CA ALA A 363 -9.13 13.49 18.84
C ALA A 363 -8.73 12.84 20.17
N SER A 364 -7.43 12.72 20.37
CA SER A 364 -6.80 12.31 21.64
C SER A 364 -5.66 13.27 22.00
N TYR A 365 -5.20 13.17 23.25
CA TYR A 365 -4.15 14.01 23.80
C TYR A 365 -3.38 13.27 24.89
N ASP A 366 -2.21 13.80 25.28
CA ASP A 366 -1.34 13.17 26.27
C ASP A 366 -2.07 12.94 27.59
N GLU A 367 -2.07 11.70 28.09
CA GLU A 367 -2.78 11.29 29.31
C GLU A 367 -2.29 11.99 30.58
N SER A 368 -1.07 12.56 30.55
CA SER A 368 -0.53 13.36 31.66
C SER A 368 -0.98 14.82 31.64
N THR A 369 -1.83 15.22 30.68
CA THR A 369 -2.42 16.56 30.61
C THR A 369 -3.33 16.81 31.81
N VAL A 370 -2.96 17.78 32.64
CA VAL A 370 -3.75 18.17 33.82
C VAL A 370 -4.85 19.15 33.41
N ILE A 371 -6.09 18.65 33.32
CA ILE A 371 -7.30 19.43 33.04
C ILE A 371 -7.89 19.94 34.35
N LEU A 372 -8.12 21.25 34.45
CA LEU A 372 -8.76 21.84 35.63
C LEU A 372 -10.24 22.15 35.39
N SER A 373 -11.08 21.70 36.31
CA SER A 373 -12.49 22.09 36.37
C SER A 373 -12.63 23.50 36.94
N SER A 374 -13.63 24.24 36.46
CA SER A 374 -13.93 25.58 36.94
C SER A 374 -14.19 25.58 38.46
N GLY A 375 -13.40 26.35 39.22
CA GLY A 375 -13.59 26.55 40.67
C GLY A 375 -12.45 26.06 41.58
N THR A 376 -11.41 25.39 41.06
CA THR A 376 -10.25 24.99 41.86
C THR A 376 -9.14 26.04 41.76
N THR A 377 -8.62 26.55 42.88
CA THR A 377 -7.46 27.48 42.89
C THR A 377 -6.27 26.81 43.59
N GLY A 378 -5.08 26.86 42.98
CA GLY A 378 -3.82 26.48 43.65
C GLY A 378 -2.92 25.45 42.96
N THR A 379 -3.33 24.81 41.87
CA THR A 379 -2.47 23.94 41.03
C THR A 379 -2.25 24.55 39.65
N ARG A 380 -1.02 24.49 39.12
CA ARG A 380 -0.71 24.94 37.75
C ARG A 380 -1.38 23.98 36.76
N THR A 381 -2.18 24.51 35.85
CA THR A 381 -3.04 23.76 34.93
C THR A 381 -2.43 23.68 33.55
N ASP A 382 -2.55 22.55 32.86
CA ASP A 382 -2.11 22.48 31.46
C ASP A 382 -3.19 23.07 30.54
N CYS A 383 -4.46 22.74 30.78
CA CYS A 383 -5.62 23.31 30.10
C CYS A 383 -6.87 23.38 31.03
N TRP A 384 -7.86 24.18 30.67
CA TRP A 384 -9.17 24.19 31.35
C TRP A 384 -10.14 23.23 30.68
N GLU A 385 -11.18 22.80 31.42
CA GLU A 385 -12.20 21.85 30.93
C GLU A 385 -12.94 22.28 29.65
N HIS A 386 -12.99 23.60 29.37
CA HIS A 386 -13.61 24.17 28.18
C HIS A 386 -12.61 24.59 27.10
N GLU A 387 -11.31 24.33 27.31
CA GLU A 387 -10.22 24.66 26.39
C GLU A 387 -9.27 23.46 26.15
N THR A 388 -9.81 22.23 26.19
CA THR A 388 -9.06 20.99 26.00
C THR A 388 -8.62 20.79 24.55
N PRO A 389 -7.68 19.86 24.25
CA PRO A 389 -7.27 19.57 22.87
C PRO A 389 -8.43 19.14 21.95
N ALA A 390 -9.51 18.58 22.49
CA ALA A 390 -10.73 18.28 21.73
C ALA A 390 -11.35 19.54 21.09
N LYS A 391 -11.09 20.72 21.66
CA LYS A 391 -11.51 22.02 21.11
C LYS A 391 -10.74 22.46 19.89
N ALA A 392 -9.66 21.77 19.53
CA ALA A 392 -8.96 22.01 18.28
C ALA A 392 -9.60 21.26 17.10
N VAL A 393 -10.66 20.48 17.29
CA VAL A 393 -11.26 19.66 16.21
C VAL A 393 -12.78 19.61 16.29
N ASP A 394 -13.43 20.49 17.05
CA ASP A 394 -14.87 20.43 17.32
C ASP A 394 -15.71 21.14 16.24
N GLY A 395 -15.07 21.60 15.16
CA GLY A 395 -15.71 22.26 14.02
C GLY A 395 -16.20 23.66 14.34
N ASN A 396 -15.76 24.27 15.45
CA ASN A 396 -16.24 25.54 15.95
C ASN A 396 -15.10 26.54 16.18
N LEU A 397 -14.96 27.48 15.25
CA LEU A 397 -13.99 28.58 15.33
C LEU A 397 -14.20 29.53 16.53
N GLY A 398 -15.29 29.37 17.29
CA GLY A 398 -15.58 30.12 18.51
C GLY A 398 -14.99 29.50 19.78
N THR A 399 -14.59 28.23 19.75
CA THR A 399 -13.90 27.52 20.83
C THR A 399 -12.40 27.49 20.56
N LYS A 400 -11.59 27.19 21.58
CA LYS A 400 -10.14 27.09 21.42
C LYS A 400 -9.55 26.02 22.32
N TRP A 401 -8.53 25.34 21.84
CA TRP A 401 -7.59 24.61 22.67
C TRP A 401 -6.54 25.58 23.20
N VAL A 402 -6.22 25.49 24.49
CA VAL A 402 -5.09 26.18 25.10
C VAL A 402 -4.21 25.17 25.86
N ASP A 403 -2.89 25.25 25.69
CA ASP A 403 -1.94 24.45 26.46
C ASP A 403 -0.81 25.31 27.07
N GLN A 404 -0.78 25.40 28.40
CA GLN A 404 0.20 26.22 29.12
C GLN A 404 1.62 25.62 29.11
N ARG A 405 1.76 24.34 28.78
CA ARG A 405 3.08 23.68 28.68
C ARG A 405 3.88 24.18 27.48
N ALA A 406 3.21 24.86 26.53
CA ALA A 406 3.86 25.50 25.39
C ALA A 406 4.51 26.86 25.73
N ALA A 407 4.36 27.36 26.96
CA ALA A 407 5.05 28.57 27.40
C ALA A 407 6.57 28.41 27.28
N ALA A 408 7.29 29.48 26.95
CA ALA A 408 8.73 29.41 26.67
C ALA A 408 9.57 28.85 27.84
N ASP A 409 9.14 29.06 29.07
CA ASP A 409 9.78 28.53 30.29
C ASP A 409 9.51 27.02 30.52
N GLN A 410 8.51 26.43 29.84
CA GLN A 410 8.07 25.05 30.03
C GLN A 410 8.33 24.16 28.82
N ILE A 411 8.33 24.71 27.60
CA ILE A 411 8.36 23.93 26.36
C ILE A 411 9.65 23.11 26.22
N ALA A 412 10.76 23.56 26.79
CA ALA A 412 12.00 22.77 26.82
C ALA A 412 11.93 21.52 27.72
N GLN A 413 11.07 21.51 28.75
CA GLN A 413 10.95 20.41 29.72
C GLN A 413 9.72 19.53 29.45
N LYS A 414 8.66 20.11 28.90
CA LYS A 414 7.35 19.48 28.71
C LYS A 414 6.84 19.50 27.27
N GLY A 415 7.54 20.19 26.37
CA GLY A 415 7.11 20.41 24.97
C GLY A 415 6.94 19.13 24.16
N ASP A 416 7.63 18.06 24.52
CA ASP A 416 7.41 16.75 23.88
C ASP A 416 5.99 16.20 24.03
N LYS A 417 5.21 16.76 24.96
CA LYS A 417 3.83 16.39 25.27
C LYS A 417 2.79 17.39 24.77
N VAL A 418 3.20 18.45 24.07
CA VAL A 418 2.29 19.49 23.57
C VAL A 418 1.85 19.14 22.14
N TRP A 419 0.76 18.38 22.04
CA TRP A 419 0.19 17.98 20.76
C TRP A 419 -1.31 17.69 20.87
N VAL A 420 -2.00 17.84 19.74
CA VAL A 420 -3.32 17.21 19.50
C VAL A 420 -3.12 16.06 18.53
N GLN A 421 -3.75 14.91 18.81
CA GLN A 421 -3.68 13.72 17.98
C GLN A 421 -5.04 13.45 17.34
N LEU A 422 -5.02 12.96 16.11
CA LEU A 422 -6.18 12.42 15.41
C LEU A 422 -5.95 10.94 15.12
N ASP A 423 -6.85 10.12 15.63
CA ASP A 423 -6.86 8.66 15.51
C ASP A 423 -7.97 8.21 14.56
N TYR A 424 -7.59 7.43 13.55
CA TYR A 424 -8.51 6.87 12.56
C TYR A 424 -8.59 5.35 12.71
N ASP A 425 -9.80 4.81 12.64
CA ASP A 425 -10.03 3.35 12.70
C ASP A 425 -9.28 2.60 11.60
N ASN A 426 -9.20 3.24 10.42
CA ASN A 426 -8.48 2.76 9.24
C ASN A 426 -7.41 3.77 8.82
N PRO A 427 -6.28 3.32 8.25
CA PRO A 427 -5.28 4.24 7.72
C PRO A 427 -5.90 5.18 6.68
N VAL A 428 -5.66 6.49 6.80
CA VAL A 428 -6.15 7.53 5.88
C VAL A 428 -5.00 8.23 5.17
N GLN A 429 -5.23 8.64 3.93
CA GLN A 429 -4.28 9.44 3.16
C GLN A 429 -4.38 10.90 3.56
N VAL A 430 -3.23 11.53 3.81
CA VAL A 430 -3.12 12.94 4.16
C VAL A 430 -2.03 13.56 3.29
N THR A 431 -2.40 14.56 2.49
CA THR A 431 -1.49 15.31 1.62
C THR A 431 -1.27 16.75 2.11
N GLY A 432 -2.04 17.18 3.10
CA GLY A 432 -1.96 18.52 3.66
C GLY A 432 -2.63 18.61 5.02
N TYR A 433 -2.51 19.77 5.64
CA TYR A 433 -3.22 20.11 6.87
C TYR A 433 -3.46 21.61 6.95
N SER A 434 -4.34 22.01 7.85
CA SER A 434 -4.59 23.42 8.14
C SER A 434 -4.96 23.57 9.61
N TRP A 435 -4.77 24.77 10.14
CA TRP A 435 -5.22 25.13 11.48
C TRP A 435 -5.77 26.56 11.49
N ALA A 436 -6.60 26.87 12.47
CA ALA A 436 -7.24 28.18 12.62
C ALA A 436 -6.79 28.90 13.89
N THR A 437 -6.59 30.20 13.76
CA THR A 437 -6.28 31.09 14.90
C THR A 437 -7.42 31.12 15.90
N ALA A 438 -7.08 31.21 17.18
CA ALA A 438 -8.06 31.25 18.26
C ALA A 438 -8.91 32.53 18.26
N ASN A 439 -9.89 32.58 19.15
CA ASN A 439 -10.80 33.72 19.34
C ASN A 439 -10.26 34.87 20.22
N ASP A 440 -9.11 34.69 20.86
CA ASP A 440 -8.51 35.64 21.81
C ASP A 440 -7.43 36.55 21.16
N ALA A 441 -6.73 37.32 22.00
CA ALA A 441 -5.72 38.34 21.70
C ALA A 441 -4.94 38.19 20.38
N GLY A 442 -5.04 39.23 19.55
CA GLY A 442 -4.30 39.47 18.30
C GLY A 442 -2.84 39.92 18.53
N PRO A 443 -2.02 40.00 17.48
CA PRO A 443 -0.70 40.62 17.56
C PRO A 443 -0.73 42.12 17.91
N ASP A 444 -1.88 42.79 17.71
CA ASP A 444 -2.08 44.22 18.00
C ASP A 444 -2.63 44.50 19.41
N ASP A 445 -2.88 43.45 20.21
CA ASP A 445 -3.20 43.59 21.62
C ASP A 445 -1.88 43.88 22.37
N ASP A 446 -1.76 45.06 23.00
CA ASP A 446 -0.59 45.53 23.79
C ASP A 446 -0.28 44.64 25.02
N SER A 447 -0.87 43.45 25.08
CA SER A 447 -0.64 42.44 26.09
C SER A 447 0.27 41.33 25.55
N GLN A 448 1.03 40.74 26.46
CA GLN A 448 2.00 39.67 26.26
C GLN A 448 1.34 38.32 25.85
N SER A 449 0.39 38.34 24.91
CA SER A 449 -0.71 37.37 24.82
C SER A 449 -0.92 36.73 23.44
N CYS A 450 -0.12 37.09 22.42
CA CYS A 450 -0.14 36.37 21.14
C CYS A 450 0.41 34.94 21.32
N ARG A 451 -0.52 34.00 21.49
CA ARG A 451 -0.30 32.58 21.81
C ARG A 451 -0.34 31.68 20.57
N ASP A 452 -0.29 32.26 19.38
CA ASP A 452 -0.33 31.49 18.14
C ASP A 452 0.95 30.64 18.00
N PRO A 453 0.86 29.40 17.47
CA PRO A 453 2.03 28.62 17.10
C PRO A 453 2.97 29.40 16.16
N SER A 454 4.27 29.38 16.44
CA SER A 454 5.33 29.89 15.54
C SER A 454 6.25 28.80 15.02
N ALA A 455 6.26 27.63 15.67
CA ALA A 455 6.89 26.42 15.16
C ALA A 455 6.07 25.18 15.55
N TRP A 456 5.97 24.22 14.63
CA TRP A 456 5.24 22.97 14.84
C TRP A 456 5.71 21.88 13.89
N ARG A 457 5.30 20.65 14.21
CA ARG A 457 5.49 19.46 13.38
C ARG A 457 4.18 18.72 13.18
N LEU A 458 4.01 18.17 11.98
CA LEU A 458 3.03 17.12 11.74
C LEU A 458 3.75 15.77 11.80
N LEU A 459 3.28 14.86 12.62
CA LEU A 459 3.80 13.50 12.74
C LEU A 459 2.71 12.49 12.37
N ALA A 460 3.08 11.31 11.88
CA ALA A 460 2.17 10.19 11.66
C ALA A 460 2.71 8.84 12.15
N SER A 461 1.81 7.90 12.42
CA SER A 461 2.13 6.57 12.95
C SER A 461 1.06 5.54 12.56
N ASP A 462 1.47 4.28 12.45
CA ASP A 462 0.57 3.12 12.25
C ASP A 462 0.18 2.41 13.54
N ASP A 463 0.99 2.55 14.58
CA ASP A 463 0.86 1.81 15.85
C ASP A 463 0.68 2.73 17.07
N GLY A 464 0.74 4.05 16.88
CA GLY A 464 0.64 5.06 17.93
C GLY A 464 1.89 5.18 18.81
N VAL A 465 2.93 4.38 18.53
CA VAL A 465 4.17 4.30 19.32
C VAL A 465 5.36 4.84 18.52
N ASN A 466 5.50 4.41 17.28
CA ASN A 466 6.58 4.81 16.38
C ASN A 466 6.08 5.92 15.47
N TRP A 467 6.63 7.13 15.63
CA TRP A 467 6.17 8.33 14.95
C TRP A 467 7.16 8.79 13.90
N VAL A 468 6.61 9.27 12.79
CA VAL A 468 7.40 9.74 11.68
C VAL A 468 7.01 11.17 11.30
N GLU A 469 8.01 12.02 11.10
CA GLU A 469 7.82 13.44 10.80
C GLU A 469 7.37 13.62 9.35
N LEU A 470 6.15 14.14 9.18
CA LEU A 470 5.55 14.43 7.88
C LEU A 470 5.84 15.87 7.44
N ASP A 471 5.82 16.83 8.36
CA ASP A 471 6.14 18.23 8.06
C ASP A 471 6.73 18.94 9.28
N ARG A 472 7.54 19.97 9.04
CA ARG A 472 8.11 20.86 10.05
C ARG A 472 8.03 22.30 9.59
N ARG A 473 7.51 23.16 10.47
CA ARG A 473 7.40 24.61 10.24
C ARG A 473 8.04 25.36 11.39
N GLU A 474 8.74 26.43 11.05
CA GLU A 474 9.45 27.31 11.99
C GLU A 474 9.30 28.76 11.51
N ASN A 475 9.43 29.72 12.45
CA ASN A 475 9.37 31.15 12.17
C ASN A 475 8.06 31.60 11.49
N MET A 476 6.95 30.99 11.91
CA MET A 476 5.61 31.25 11.37
C MET A 476 4.88 32.35 12.14
N GLY A 477 3.95 33.05 11.47
CA GLY A 477 3.19 34.17 12.03
C GLY A 477 3.92 35.52 11.97
N PRO A 478 3.37 36.58 12.59
CA PRO A 478 2.12 36.59 13.36
C PRO A 478 0.88 36.59 12.46
N TYR A 479 -0.27 36.23 13.03
CA TYR A 479 -1.54 36.17 12.30
C TYR A 479 -2.54 37.18 12.87
N ALA A 480 -2.85 38.23 12.12
CA ALA A 480 -3.75 39.30 12.58
C ALA A 480 -5.23 38.87 12.61
N ALA A 481 -5.66 38.04 11.66
CA ALA A 481 -7.04 37.54 11.61
C ALA A 481 -7.27 36.49 12.72
N ARG A 482 -8.35 36.64 13.48
CA ARG A 482 -8.80 35.73 14.54
C ARG A 482 -9.99 34.91 14.09
N LYS A 483 -10.16 33.71 14.66
CA LYS A 483 -11.18 32.74 14.23
C LYS A 483 -11.06 32.44 12.72
N SER A 484 -9.83 32.38 12.21
CA SER A 484 -9.57 32.29 10.78
C SER A 484 -8.55 31.19 10.51
N TRP A 485 -8.79 30.43 9.44
CA TRP A 485 -7.81 29.49 8.92
C TRP A 485 -6.55 30.25 8.47
N VAL A 486 -5.39 29.72 8.85
CA VAL A 486 -4.08 30.32 8.55
C VAL A 486 -3.62 30.06 7.11
N GLY A 487 -4.26 29.08 6.45
CA GLY A 487 -3.92 28.60 5.12
C GLY A 487 -3.69 27.09 5.12
N THR A 488 -3.51 26.53 3.93
CA THR A 488 -3.22 25.10 3.76
C THR A 488 -1.72 24.89 3.70
N PHE A 489 -1.23 23.96 4.52
CA PHE A 489 0.15 23.49 4.48
C PHE A 489 0.17 22.14 3.78
N SER A 490 0.90 22.05 2.68
CA SER A 490 1.22 20.76 2.09
C SER A 490 2.13 20.01 3.05
N VAL A 491 1.83 18.74 3.25
CA VAL A 491 2.78 17.83 3.88
C VAL A 491 3.98 17.71 2.95
N GLY A 492 5.14 18.14 3.41
CA GLY A 492 6.39 17.94 2.67
C GLY A 492 6.67 16.44 2.57
N SER A 493 7.38 16.02 1.54
CA SER A 493 7.91 14.65 1.38
C SER A 493 9.02 14.31 2.41
N GLY A 494 8.86 14.75 3.67
CA GLY A 494 9.78 14.53 4.79
C GLY A 494 9.91 13.06 5.20
N LEU A 495 9.01 12.22 4.68
CA LEU A 495 9.30 10.84 4.35
C LEU A 495 9.27 10.75 2.84
N GLY A 496 10.36 10.21 2.27
CA GLY A 496 10.72 10.31 0.86
C GLY A 496 9.54 10.31 -0.09
N ALA A 497 9.67 11.12 -1.14
CA ALA A 497 8.72 11.24 -2.24
C ALA A 497 8.01 9.90 -2.53
N ASP A 498 6.71 9.99 -2.85
CA ASP A 498 5.98 8.83 -3.36
C ASP A 498 6.87 8.07 -4.35
N ALA A 499 6.83 6.74 -4.28
CA ALA A 499 7.78 5.87 -4.97
C ALA A 499 8.12 6.35 -6.39
N GLN A 500 9.39 6.65 -6.59
CA GLN A 500 9.93 7.18 -7.84
C GLN A 500 10.35 6.02 -8.74
N LEU A 501 9.80 6.01 -9.95
CA LEU A 501 10.20 5.09 -11.00
C LEU A 501 11.25 5.72 -11.90
N GLY A 502 12.32 4.95 -12.14
CA GLY A 502 13.28 5.17 -13.21
C GLY A 502 12.72 4.65 -14.54
N HIS A 503 13.49 3.83 -15.26
CA HIS A 503 13.00 3.14 -16.45
C HIS A 503 12.08 1.97 -16.07
N VAL A 504 10.91 1.90 -16.70
CA VAL A 504 9.94 0.84 -16.45
C VAL A 504 9.68 0.03 -17.71
N VAL A 505 9.76 -1.28 -17.59
CA VAL A 505 9.39 -2.23 -18.64
C VAL A 505 8.24 -3.09 -18.14
N VAL A 506 7.17 -3.20 -18.92
CA VAL A 506 6.01 -4.06 -18.59
C VAL A 506 5.87 -5.12 -19.68
N GLU A 507 6.15 -6.37 -19.34
CA GLU A 507 6.06 -7.51 -20.26
C GLU A 507 4.63 -8.05 -20.33
N ALA A 508 4.35 -8.95 -21.28
CA ALA A 508 2.99 -9.44 -21.58
C ALA A 508 2.20 -10.03 -20.39
N GLY A 509 2.86 -10.59 -19.38
CA GLY A 509 2.20 -11.11 -18.18
C GLY A 509 2.00 -10.06 -17.08
N GLY A 510 2.62 -8.89 -17.22
CA GLY A 510 2.72 -7.86 -16.20
C GLY A 510 1.62 -6.80 -16.27
N THR A 511 1.24 -6.29 -15.11
CA THR A 511 0.39 -5.12 -14.94
C THR A 511 1.10 -4.07 -14.08
N LEU A 512 1.24 -2.85 -14.59
CA LEU A 512 1.64 -1.68 -13.80
C LEU A 512 0.39 -0.86 -13.48
N ASP A 513 0.06 -0.70 -12.21
CA ASP A 513 -1.09 0.07 -11.73
C ASP A 513 -0.63 1.33 -10.98
N LEU A 514 -0.74 2.47 -11.65
CA LEU A 514 -0.42 3.80 -11.12
C LEU A 514 -1.67 4.56 -10.66
N ARG A 515 -2.85 3.93 -10.63
CA ARG A 515 -4.09 4.60 -10.24
C ARG A 515 -4.10 4.90 -8.75
N GLY A 516 -4.63 6.06 -8.35
CA GLY A 516 -4.69 6.52 -6.97
C GLY A 516 -3.34 6.91 -6.34
N SER A 517 -2.24 6.86 -7.09
CA SER A 517 -0.92 7.32 -6.63
C SER A 517 -0.75 8.82 -6.89
N ALA A 518 -0.18 9.54 -5.92
CA ALA A 518 0.15 10.96 -6.05
C ALA A 518 1.53 11.21 -6.72
N ALA A 519 2.24 10.14 -7.10
CA ALA A 519 3.63 10.17 -7.56
C ALA A 519 3.82 10.34 -9.08
N PRO A 520 4.75 11.20 -9.53
CA PRO A 520 5.18 11.30 -10.91
C PRO A 520 6.16 10.15 -11.25
N ALA A 521 5.89 9.41 -12.31
CA ALA A 521 6.91 8.57 -12.94
C ALA A 521 8.01 9.48 -13.52
N SER A 522 9.18 9.51 -12.88
CA SER A 522 10.31 10.36 -13.29
C SER A 522 11.13 9.81 -14.47
N GLY A 523 10.80 8.62 -14.96
CA GLY A 523 11.51 7.96 -16.06
C GLY A 523 10.64 7.52 -17.23
N SER A 524 11.24 6.76 -18.15
CA SER A 524 10.59 6.27 -19.37
C SER A 524 9.82 4.97 -19.12
N ILE A 525 8.74 4.76 -19.87
CA ILE A 525 7.91 3.55 -19.81
C ILE A 525 7.96 2.84 -21.15
N GLU A 526 8.25 1.54 -21.12
CA GLU A 526 8.15 0.61 -22.25
C GLU A 526 7.09 -0.46 -21.94
N ASN A 527 6.00 -0.48 -22.71
CA ASN A 527 5.03 -1.57 -22.67
C ASN A 527 5.34 -2.59 -23.77
N ARG A 528 5.72 -3.82 -23.40
CA ARG A 528 6.08 -4.93 -24.30
C ARG A 528 5.00 -6.03 -24.30
N GLY A 529 3.73 -5.62 -24.26
CA GLY A 529 2.60 -6.54 -24.31
C GLY A 529 1.75 -6.58 -23.04
N GLY A 530 2.21 -5.95 -21.95
CA GLY A 530 1.52 -5.95 -20.67
C GLY A 530 0.41 -4.90 -20.57
N THR A 531 -0.11 -4.76 -19.37
CA THR A 531 -1.17 -3.79 -19.04
C THR A 531 -0.60 -2.67 -18.20
N ILE A 532 -0.90 -1.42 -18.55
CA ILE A 532 -0.54 -0.26 -17.73
C ILE A 532 -1.82 0.53 -17.46
N LEU A 533 -2.07 0.81 -16.20
CA LEU A 533 -3.28 1.47 -15.70
C LEU A 533 -2.87 2.75 -15.02
N THR A 534 -3.35 3.90 -15.51
CA THR A 534 -3.06 5.20 -14.93
C THR A 534 -4.32 6.06 -14.86
N ASP A 535 -4.39 6.93 -13.85
CA ASP A 535 -5.38 8.00 -13.80
C ASP A 535 -4.88 9.21 -14.60
N ALA A 536 -5.77 10.18 -14.88
CA ALA A 536 -5.45 11.35 -15.70
C ALA A 536 -4.25 12.16 -15.18
N GLY A 537 -4.01 12.15 -13.87
CA GLY A 537 -2.95 12.91 -13.20
C GLY A 537 -1.56 12.27 -13.12
N ALA A 538 -1.36 11.00 -13.52
CA ALA A 538 -0.04 10.36 -13.46
C ALA A 538 0.91 10.98 -14.50
N LYS A 539 1.93 11.71 -14.04
CA LYS A 539 2.92 12.37 -14.91
C LYS A 539 4.04 11.40 -15.28
N THR A 540 4.49 11.49 -16.53
CA THR A 540 5.64 10.73 -17.06
C THR A 540 6.57 11.75 -17.70
N GLU A 541 7.76 11.97 -17.16
CA GLU A 541 8.57 13.14 -17.52
C GLU A 541 9.45 12.96 -18.77
N LYS A 542 9.60 11.74 -19.30
CA LYS A 542 10.60 11.45 -20.38
C LYS A 542 10.01 10.91 -21.68
N ALA A 543 9.61 9.64 -21.72
CA ALA A 543 9.13 8.99 -22.94
C ALA A 543 8.22 7.80 -22.63
N VAL A 544 7.25 7.55 -23.51
CA VAL A 544 6.34 6.40 -23.43
C VAL A 544 6.39 5.65 -24.75
N ALA A 545 6.75 4.37 -24.70
CA ALA A 545 6.77 3.49 -25.86
C ALA A 545 5.83 2.30 -25.63
N VAL A 546 4.82 2.16 -26.49
CA VAL A 546 3.92 1.01 -26.53
C VAL A 546 4.41 0.09 -27.64
N LEU A 547 5.27 -0.87 -27.29
CA LEU A 547 5.91 -1.80 -28.20
C LEU A 547 5.06 -3.05 -28.50
N GLY A 548 4.09 -3.35 -27.63
CA GLY A 548 3.10 -4.41 -27.82
C GLY A 548 1.94 -4.29 -26.83
N GLY A 549 0.83 -4.99 -27.09
CA GLY A 549 -0.33 -5.01 -26.20
C GLY A 549 -1.10 -3.69 -26.18
N THR A 550 -1.75 -3.40 -25.05
CA THR A 550 -2.56 -2.18 -24.87
C THR A 550 -2.08 -1.36 -23.68
N LEU A 551 -1.71 -0.10 -23.91
CA LEU A 551 -1.58 0.92 -22.87
C LEU A 551 -2.91 1.68 -22.80
N SER A 552 -3.63 1.60 -21.69
CA SER A 552 -4.90 2.28 -21.51
C SER A 552 -4.79 3.45 -20.52
N ARG A 553 -5.22 4.64 -20.92
CA ARG A 553 -5.28 5.82 -20.05
C ARG A 553 -6.73 6.34 -19.97
N GLY A 554 -7.22 6.48 -18.74
CA GLY A 554 -8.57 6.96 -18.42
C GLY A 554 -9.37 5.98 -17.55
N PRO A 555 -10.39 6.47 -16.81
CA PRO A 555 -11.17 5.61 -15.93
C PRO A 555 -11.98 4.61 -16.76
N ALA A 556 -11.83 3.32 -16.46
CA ALA A 556 -12.43 2.24 -17.24
C ALA A 556 -13.45 1.42 -16.46
N THR A 557 -13.20 1.27 -15.17
CA THR A 557 -14.08 0.52 -14.28
C THR A 557 -13.93 1.06 -12.87
N PHE A 558 -15.06 1.27 -12.22
CA PHE A 558 -15.09 1.67 -10.83
C PHE A 558 -14.97 0.44 -9.91
N GLY A 559 -14.03 0.49 -8.97
CA GLY A 559 -13.71 -0.64 -8.07
C GLY A 559 -14.34 -0.58 -6.69
N GLY A 560 -14.96 0.54 -6.31
CA GLY A 560 -15.62 0.64 -5.00
C GLY A 560 -16.91 -0.15 -4.96
N LYS A 561 -17.33 -0.49 -3.75
CA LYS A 561 -18.44 -1.42 -3.52
C LYS A 561 -19.74 -0.70 -3.18
N PHE A 562 -19.68 0.58 -2.83
CA PHE A 562 -20.84 1.38 -2.51
C PHE A 562 -21.25 2.19 -3.74
N PHE A 563 -22.55 2.21 -4.00
CA PHE A 563 -23.13 2.95 -5.11
C PHE A 563 -24.31 3.76 -4.60
N ARG A 564 -24.51 4.93 -5.18
CA ARG A 564 -25.61 5.84 -4.88
C ARG A 564 -26.18 6.36 -6.18
N VAL A 565 -27.50 6.30 -6.29
CA VAL A 565 -28.24 6.83 -7.43
C VAL A 565 -29.18 7.92 -6.92
N THR A 566 -29.02 9.11 -7.47
CA THR A 566 -29.81 10.30 -7.13
C THR A 566 -30.69 10.62 -8.32
N LEU A 567 -32.00 10.48 -8.17
CA LEU A 567 -32.99 10.86 -9.18
C LEU A 567 -33.40 12.31 -8.92
N MET A 568 -33.27 13.17 -9.94
CA MET A 568 -33.39 14.63 -9.81
C MET A 568 -34.46 15.24 -10.74
N GLY A 569 -35.10 14.45 -11.59
CA GLY A 569 -36.15 14.95 -12.48
C GLY A 569 -36.89 13.87 -13.24
N ASN A 570 -38.16 14.13 -13.54
CA ASN A 570 -39.05 13.28 -14.35
C ASN A 570 -39.64 14.04 -15.55
N ARG A 571 -40.12 13.28 -16.53
CA ARG A 571 -40.51 13.78 -17.86
C ARG A 571 -41.62 14.84 -17.91
N VAL A 572 -42.65 14.79 -17.06
CA VAL A 572 -43.82 15.71 -17.16
C VAL A 572 -44.33 16.19 -15.79
N SER A 573 -44.89 17.41 -15.71
CA SER A 573 -45.19 18.18 -14.48
C SER A 573 -46.59 17.99 -13.84
N GLY A 574 -47.15 16.78 -13.84
CA GLY A 574 -48.56 16.58 -13.45
C GLY A 574 -48.84 15.89 -12.11
N TRP A 575 -47.98 14.96 -11.68
CA TRP A 575 -48.15 14.14 -10.46
C TRP A 575 -46.80 13.81 -9.84
N ASP A 576 -46.75 13.74 -8.51
CA ASP A 576 -45.51 13.57 -7.74
C ASP A 576 -45.13 12.09 -7.58
N CYS A 577 -44.70 11.41 -8.64
CA CYS A 577 -44.28 10.00 -8.54
C CYS A 577 -43.10 9.65 -9.45
N THR A 578 -42.33 8.65 -9.02
CA THR A 578 -41.17 8.08 -9.71
C THR A 578 -41.21 6.56 -9.68
N SER A 579 -40.79 5.94 -10.79
CA SER A 579 -40.68 4.49 -10.88
C SER A 579 -39.50 4.02 -11.72
N ILE A 580 -38.86 2.93 -11.30
CA ILE A 580 -37.90 2.15 -12.08
C ILE A 580 -38.19 0.67 -11.90
N ALA A 581 -38.18 -0.12 -12.98
CA ALA A 581 -38.32 -1.57 -12.89
C ALA A 581 -36.98 -2.20 -12.49
N GLU A 582 -35.89 -1.78 -13.12
CA GLU A 582 -34.56 -2.33 -12.86
C GLU A 582 -33.49 -1.24 -12.88
N PHE A 583 -32.45 -1.45 -12.08
CA PHE A 583 -31.17 -0.78 -12.15
C PHE A 583 -30.07 -1.83 -12.23
N SER A 584 -29.28 -1.82 -13.31
CA SER A 584 -28.25 -2.83 -13.55
C SER A 584 -26.87 -2.19 -13.61
N LEU A 585 -25.89 -2.79 -12.94
CA LEU A 585 -24.47 -2.47 -13.08
C LEU A 585 -23.78 -3.57 -13.86
N TYR A 586 -22.89 -3.20 -14.77
CA TYR A 586 -22.19 -4.13 -15.67
C TYR A 586 -20.68 -4.06 -15.48
N ALA A 587 -20.01 -5.21 -15.51
CA ALA A 587 -18.56 -5.31 -15.65
C ALA A 587 -18.14 -5.11 -17.12
N ALA A 588 -16.83 -5.01 -17.36
CA ALA A 588 -16.27 -4.74 -18.69
C ALA A 588 -16.55 -5.84 -19.72
N ASP A 589 -16.79 -7.06 -19.27
CA ASP A 589 -17.19 -8.21 -20.10
C ASP A 589 -18.69 -8.26 -20.40
N GLY A 590 -19.46 -7.29 -19.90
CA GLY A 590 -20.93 -7.25 -20.03
C GLY A 590 -21.68 -8.06 -18.98
N THR A 591 -20.99 -8.65 -17.99
CA THR A 591 -21.64 -9.38 -16.90
C THR A 591 -22.34 -8.41 -15.94
N ARG A 592 -23.60 -8.67 -15.59
CA ARG A 592 -24.33 -7.90 -14.57
C ARG A 592 -23.78 -8.23 -13.17
N VAL A 593 -23.35 -7.22 -12.41
CA VAL A 593 -22.66 -7.42 -11.11
C VAL A 593 -23.55 -7.21 -9.89
N ASN A 594 -24.74 -6.65 -10.07
CA ASN A 594 -25.72 -6.40 -9.01
C ASN A 594 -26.99 -7.27 -9.18
N GLN A 595 -26.86 -8.43 -9.83
CA GLN A 595 -27.97 -9.36 -10.03
C GLN A 595 -28.19 -10.19 -8.76
N GLY A 596 -29.27 -9.94 -8.02
CA GLY A 596 -29.61 -10.71 -6.82
C GLY A 596 -30.46 -9.93 -5.80
N THR A 597 -30.97 -10.64 -4.78
CA THR A 597 -31.80 -10.06 -3.71
C THR A 597 -30.98 -9.17 -2.78
N PHE A 598 -31.20 -7.85 -2.86
CA PHE A 598 -30.75 -6.92 -1.83
C PHE A 598 -31.69 -6.96 -0.62
N THR A 599 -31.14 -6.75 0.57
CA THR A 599 -31.93 -6.58 1.79
C THR A 599 -32.17 -5.10 2.05
N ASP A 600 -33.44 -4.68 2.12
CA ASP A 600 -33.82 -3.31 2.46
C ASP A 600 -33.53 -3.01 3.94
N LYS A 601 -32.65 -2.04 4.18
CA LYS A 601 -32.22 -1.58 5.50
C LYS A 601 -32.51 -0.11 5.76
N SER A 602 -33.35 0.51 4.93
CA SER A 602 -33.69 1.94 4.98
C SER A 602 -34.22 2.38 6.35
N ALA A 603 -34.86 1.49 7.12
CA ALA A 603 -35.40 1.78 8.45
C ALA A 603 -34.43 1.50 9.62
N SER A 604 -33.29 0.86 9.38
CA SER A 604 -32.40 0.34 10.43
C SER A 604 -30.95 0.81 10.35
N VAL A 605 -30.57 1.45 9.24
CA VAL A 605 -29.22 1.94 9.00
C VAL A 605 -29.22 3.47 9.05
N ALA A 606 -28.40 4.04 9.93
CA ALA A 606 -28.34 5.49 10.16
C ALA A 606 -27.56 6.25 9.07
N ALA A 607 -26.63 5.58 8.39
CA ALA A 607 -25.84 6.15 7.30
C ALA A 607 -25.44 5.07 6.28
N VAL A 608 -25.33 5.46 5.00
CA VAL A 608 -25.00 4.54 3.88
C VAL A 608 -23.71 3.75 4.10
N LYS A 609 -22.73 4.32 4.82
CA LYS A 609 -21.48 3.65 5.20
C LYS A 609 -21.65 2.37 6.02
N ASP A 610 -22.77 2.23 6.74
CA ASP A 610 -23.01 1.10 7.64
C ASP A 610 -23.74 -0.05 6.92
N LEU A 611 -23.96 0.05 5.60
CA LEU A 611 -24.50 -1.05 4.80
C LEU A 611 -23.51 -2.22 4.75
N ALA A 612 -24.00 -3.41 5.09
CA ALA A 612 -23.32 -4.66 4.80
C ALA A 612 -23.43 -5.02 3.31
N ALA A 613 -22.57 -5.95 2.86
CA ALA A 613 -22.63 -6.45 1.49
C ALA A 613 -24.01 -7.04 1.17
N GLY A 614 -24.62 -6.59 0.06
CA GLY A 614 -25.96 -7.00 -0.35
C GLY A 614 -27.10 -6.23 0.33
N GLU A 615 -26.82 -5.11 1.00
CA GLU A 615 -27.84 -4.25 1.61
C GLU A 615 -28.09 -2.98 0.78
N VAL A 616 -29.32 -2.46 0.88
CA VAL A 616 -29.77 -1.22 0.21
C VAL A 616 -30.45 -0.28 1.22
N TRP A 617 -30.24 1.01 1.01
CA TRP A 617 -30.80 2.13 1.75
C TRP A 617 -31.51 3.09 0.81
N LEU A 618 -32.63 3.66 1.24
CA LEU A 618 -33.45 4.60 0.49
C LEU A 618 -33.76 5.84 1.33
N ASP A 619 -33.54 7.01 0.74
CA ASP A 619 -34.17 8.26 1.12
C ASP A 619 -35.20 8.66 0.05
N ALA A 620 -36.48 8.48 0.41
CA ALA A 620 -37.62 8.81 -0.43
C ALA A 620 -38.02 10.29 -0.35
N ASN A 621 -37.33 11.10 0.47
CA ASN A 621 -37.50 12.54 0.60
C ASN A 621 -38.97 12.98 0.84
N GLY A 622 -39.63 12.29 1.77
CA GLY A 622 -41.03 12.53 2.14
C GLY A 622 -42.07 11.88 1.22
N GLY A 623 -41.66 11.20 0.15
CA GLY A 623 -42.53 10.38 -0.68
C GLY A 623 -42.94 9.07 0.01
N ASN A 624 -44.16 8.62 -0.25
CA ASN A 624 -44.68 7.33 0.18
C ASN A 624 -44.19 6.22 -0.76
N VAL A 625 -43.28 5.39 -0.26
CA VAL A 625 -42.82 4.15 -0.91
C VAL A 625 -44.01 3.18 -0.97
N ARG A 626 -44.54 2.91 -2.17
CA ARG A 626 -45.59 1.88 -2.34
C ARG A 626 -45.03 0.54 -2.76
N GLU A 627 -43.95 0.57 -3.54
CA GLU A 627 -43.19 -0.63 -3.92
C GLU A 627 -41.74 -0.46 -3.49
N LYS A 628 -41.15 -1.53 -2.96
CA LYS A 628 -39.87 -1.47 -2.24
C LYS A 628 -38.70 -1.22 -3.19
N VAL A 629 -37.65 -0.58 -2.68
CA VAL A 629 -36.42 -0.27 -3.45
C VAL A 629 -35.70 -1.52 -3.95
N VAL A 630 -35.83 -2.65 -3.25
CA VAL A 630 -35.23 -3.94 -3.63
C VAL A 630 -35.75 -4.48 -4.96
N ASN A 631 -36.97 -4.08 -5.37
CA ASN A 631 -37.55 -4.47 -6.65
C ASN A 631 -36.74 -3.91 -7.82
N ALA A 632 -35.91 -2.87 -7.63
CA ALA A 632 -35.03 -2.37 -8.68
C ALA A 632 -33.83 -3.29 -8.99
N PHE A 633 -33.67 -4.41 -8.29
CA PHE A 633 -32.48 -5.28 -8.38
C PHE A 633 -32.82 -6.77 -8.53
N ASP A 634 -34.10 -7.15 -8.56
CA ASP A 634 -34.52 -8.55 -8.49
C ASP A 634 -34.42 -9.29 -9.84
N GLY A 635 -34.13 -8.56 -10.93
CA GLY A 635 -34.00 -9.12 -12.27
C GLY A 635 -35.35 -9.46 -12.91
N ASN A 636 -36.45 -9.01 -12.31
CA ASN A 636 -37.79 -9.18 -12.81
C ASN A 636 -38.34 -7.84 -13.29
N THR A 637 -38.40 -7.65 -14.60
CA THR A 637 -38.96 -6.42 -15.17
C THR A 637 -40.46 -6.24 -14.87
N GLU A 638 -41.17 -7.28 -14.38
CA GLU A 638 -42.58 -7.25 -13.95
C GLU A 638 -42.81 -6.57 -12.58
N THR A 639 -41.77 -6.40 -11.76
CA THR A 639 -41.80 -5.66 -10.50
C THR A 639 -41.18 -4.28 -10.67
N MET A 640 -41.39 -3.36 -9.72
CA MET A 640 -40.78 -2.03 -9.79
C MET A 640 -40.54 -1.44 -8.41
N PHE A 641 -39.57 -0.53 -8.30
CA PHE A 641 -39.48 0.43 -7.21
C PHE A 641 -40.39 1.63 -7.53
N PHE A 642 -41.29 2.00 -6.62
CA PHE A 642 -42.28 3.06 -6.83
C PHE A 642 -42.45 3.96 -5.60
N VAL A 643 -42.29 5.27 -5.81
CA VAL A 643 -42.52 6.31 -4.81
C VAL A 643 -43.64 7.24 -5.27
N SER A 644 -44.64 7.46 -4.41
CA SER A 644 -45.77 8.37 -4.62
C SER A 644 -45.76 9.57 -3.68
N GLY A 645 -46.26 10.72 -4.14
CA GLY A 645 -46.25 11.97 -3.37
C GLY A 645 -44.86 12.63 -3.21
N GLY A 646 -43.88 12.23 -4.03
CA GLY A 646 -42.52 12.79 -4.04
C GLY A 646 -42.01 12.87 -5.47
N LYS A 647 -42.02 14.08 -6.06
CA LYS A 647 -41.39 14.32 -7.37
C LYS A 647 -39.91 14.59 -7.16
N PRO A 648 -38.99 13.85 -7.81
CA PRO A 648 -37.59 14.18 -7.77
C PRO A 648 -37.36 15.54 -8.45
N SER A 649 -36.70 16.42 -7.72
CA SER A 649 -36.11 17.66 -8.23
C SER A 649 -34.67 17.78 -7.72
N SER A 650 -33.90 18.73 -8.24
CA SER A 650 -32.58 19.08 -7.68
C SER A 650 -32.66 19.39 -6.18
N ASP A 651 -33.75 20.03 -5.74
CA ASP A 651 -33.94 20.46 -4.35
C ASP A 651 -34.51 19.34 -3.47
N LYS A 652 -35.20 18.37 -4.09
CA LYS A 652 -35.81 17.23 -3.42
C LYS A 652 -35.56 15.94 -4.19
N PRO A 653 -34.31 15.44 -4.22
CA PRO A 653 -34.00 14.21 -4.95
C PRO A 653 -34.57 12.99 -4.23
N ILE A 654 -34.79 11.92 -4.99
CA ILE A 654 -34.96 10.57 -4.43
C ILE A 654 -33.62 9.86 -4.54
N VAL A 655 -33.12 9.32 -3.44
CA VAL A 655 -31.77 8.74 -3.37
C VAL A 655 -31.85 7.31 -2.88
N PHE A 656 -31.31 6.37 -3.65
CA PHE A 656 -31.06 5.02 -3.15
C PHE A 656 -29.58 4.69 -3.24
N ALA A 657 -29.08 3.99 -2.23
CA ALA A 657 -27.70 3.58 -2.15
C ALA A 657 -27.59 2.12 -1.73
N PHE A 658 -26.60 1.40 -2.22
CA PHE A 658 -26.44 -0.03 -1.98
C PHE A 658 -24.97 -0.43 -1.98
N ARG A 659 -24.67 -1.57 -1.36
CA ARG A 659 -23.32 -2.13 -1.32
C ARG A 659 -23.26 -3.49 -2.03
N LEU A 660 -22.38 -3.61 -3.02
CA LEU A 660 -22.09 -4.86 -3.72
C LEU A 660 -21.36 -5.88 -2.80
N PRO A 661 -21.43 -7.18 -3.12
CA PRO A 661 -20.54 -8.19 -2.55
C PRO A 661 -19.06 -7.81 -2.65
N ASP A 662 -18.26 -8.21 -1.66
CA ASP A 662 -16.84 -7.86 -1.60
C ASP A 662 -16.05 -8.46 -2.79
N ASP A 663 -16.50 -9.59 -3.33
CA ASP A 663 -15.95 -10.28 -4.50
C ASP A 663 -16.51 -9.80 -5.85
N ALA A 664 -17.47 -8.87 -5.86
CA ALA A 664 -18.08 -8.37 -7.10
C ALA A 664 -17.04 -7.75 -8.06
N ALA A 665 -17.18 -8.02 -9.36
CA ALA A 665 -16.31 -7.43 -10.39
C ALA A 665 -16.42 -5.89 -10.44
N ARG A 666 -15.40 -5.24 -11.02
CA ARG A 666 -15.38 -3.77 -11.18
C ARG A 666 -16.43 -3.33 -12.20
N VAL A 667 -17.07 -2.19 -11.96
CA VAL A 667 -18.21 -1.68 -12.73
C VAL A 667 -17.74 -0.83 -13.90
N ALA A 668 -18.07 -1.22 -15.13
CA ALA A 668 -17.79 -0.52 -16.38
C ALA A 668 -18.97 0.33 -16.88
N GLY A 669 -20.19 0.02 -16.47
CA GLY A 669 -21.37 0.75 -16.91
C GLY A 669 -22.64 0.40 -16.15
N TYR A 670 -23.75 1.06 -16.51
CA TYR A 670 -25.05 0.86 -15.88
C TYR A 670 -26.24 1.02 -16.85
N THR A 671 -27.41 0.49 -16.51
CA THR A 671 -28.68 0.72 -17.22
C THR A 671 -29.84 0.97 -16.25
N PHE A 672 -30.91 1.57 -16.78
CA PHE A 672 -32.23 1.65 -16.16
C PHE A 672 -33.26 0.90 -17.01
N THR A 673 -34.31 0.37 -16.38
CA THR A 673 -35.52 -0.10 -17.06
C THR A 673 -36.73 0.69 -16.57
N THR A 674 -37.58 1.13 -17.49
CA THR A 674 -38.80 1.89 -17.16
C THR A 674 -39.78 1.04 -16.34
N GLY A 675 -40.45 1.65 -15.35
CA GLY A 675 -41.43 0.98 -14.48
C GLY A 675 -42.69 0.48 -15.22
N LEU A 676 -43.38 -0.50 -14.61
CA LEU A 676 -44.55 -1.21 -15.17
C LEU A 676 -45.82 -1.07 -14.31
N ASP A 677 -46.47 0.09 -14.22
CA ASP A 677 -47.75 0.15 -13.48
C ASP A 677 -48.95 -0.16 -14.37
N SER A 678 -49.36 -1.43 -14.39
CA SER A 678 -50.54 -1.94 -15.11
C SER A 678 -51.88 -1.29 -14.71
N TRP A 679 -51.95 -0.56 -13.58
CA TRP A 679 -53.15 0.19 -13.16
C TRP A 679 -53.26 1.57 -13.82
N MET A 680 -52.19 2.07 -14.45
CA MET A 680 -52.16 3.37 -15.11
C MET A 680 -52.45 3.20 -16.61
N ASN A 681 -53.18 4.12 -17.24
CA ASN A 681 -53.48 4.07 -18.68
C ASN A 681 -52.26 4.51 -19.52
N ILE A 682 -52.16 4.12 -20.80
CA ILE A 682 -50.96 4.23 -21.66
C ILE A 682 -50.35 5.65 -21.73
N ASP A 683 -51.19 6.69 -21.60
CA ASP A 683 -50.77 8.11 -21.60
C ASP A 683 -50.04 8.58 -20.31
N TRP A 684 -49.97 7.71 -19.29
CA TRP A 684 -49.49 8.02 -17.96
C TRP A 684 -48.17 7.33 -17.60
N TYR A 685 -47.80 6.25 -18.30
CA TYR A 685 -46.58 5.46 -18.02
C TYR A 685 -45.29 6.25 -18.17
N HIS A 686 -45.19 7.13 -19.18
CA HIS A 686 -43.92 7.81 -19.46
C HIS A 686 -43.66 9.05 -18.62
N ARG A 687 -44.62 9.42 -17.75
CA ARG A 687 -44.55 10.67 -16.96
C ARG A 687 -43.69 10.53 -15.71
N ASN A 688 -43.51 9.30 -15.21
CA ASN A 688 -42.83 8.96 -13.95
C ASN A 688 -41.39 8.46 -14.14
N ASN A 689 -40.97 8.37 -15.41
CA ASN A 689 -39.64 7.91 -15.79
C ASN A 689 -38.60 8.99 -15.45
N PRO A 690 -37.49 8.63 -14.76
CA PRO A 690 -36.38 9.53 -14.56
C PRO A 690 -35.84 10.07 -15.88
N ILE A 691 -35.59 11.37 -15.93
CA ILE A 691 -34.93 12.07 -17.04
C ILE A 691 -33.66 12.79 -16.61
N ASP A 692 -33.47 12.95 -15.30
CA ASP A 692 -32.33 13.59 -14.69
C ASP A 692 -31.88 12.74 -13.51
N TRP A 693 -30.64 12.25 -13.56
CA TRP A 693 -30.08 11.43 -12.51
C TRP A 693 -28.56 11.55 -12.44
N LYS A 694 -28.05 11.22 -11.26
CA LYS A 694 -26.62 11.14 -10.97
C LYS A 694 -26.31 9.77 -10.38
N VAL A 695 -25.29 9.10 -10.92
CA VAL A 695 -24.76 7.85 -10.39
C VAL A 695 -23.42 8.14 -9.73
N GLU A 696 -23.26 7.74 -8.49
CA GLU A 696 -22.07 7.95 -7.69
C GLU A 696 -21.54 6.62 -7.15
N GLY A 697 -20.22 6.55 -6.99
CA GLY A 697 -19.53 5.39 -6.46
C GLY A 697 -18.71 5.77 -5.23
N SER A 698 -18.55 4.84 -4.30
CA SER A 698 -17.74 5.00 -3.10
C SER A 698 -17.03 3.70 -2.72
N PHE A 699 -15.81 3.81 -2.18
CA PHE A 699 -15.06 2.68 -1.66
C PHE A 699 -15.42 2.37 -0.19
N ASP A 700 -15.94 3.36 0.53
CA ASP A 700 -16.11 3.35 1.99
C ASP A 700 -17.54 3.72 2.45
N GLY A 701 -18.43 4.04 1.51
CA GLY A 701 -19.79 4.50 1.75
C GLY A 701 -19.89 5.91 2.33
N GLN A 702 -18.77 6.65 2.40
CA GLN A 702 -18.67 8.00 2.96
C GLN A 702 -18.19 9.01 1.90
N THR A 703 -17.14 8.67 1.17
CA THR A 703 -16.55 9.50 0.12
C THR A 703 -17.14 9.10 -1.22
N TRP A 704 -17.84 10.03 -1.88
CA TRP A 704 -18.59 9.77 -3.09
C TRP A 704 -17.99 10.49 -4.29
N TYR A 705 -17.96 9.78 -5.42
CA TYR A 705 -17.41 10.27 -6.68
C TYR A 705 -18.48 10.10 -7.75
N VAL A 706 -18.68 11.12 -8.56
CA VAL A 706 -19.72 11.14 -9.60
C VAL A 706 -19.29 10.25 -10.76
N LEU A 707 -19.89 9.07 -10.90
CA LEU A 707 -19.58 8.14 -12.00
C LEU A 707 -20.12 8.62 -13.33
N ASP A 708 -21.31 9.21 -13.28
CA ASP A 708 -22.03 9.75 -14.42
C ASP A 708 -23.13 10.69 -13.92
N GLU A 709 -23.46 11.69 -14.72
CA GLU A 709 -24.57 12.61 -14.47
C GLU A 709 -25.26 12.88 -15.80
N VAL A 710 -26.54 12.51 -15.87
CA VAL A 710 -27.29 12.49 -17.12
C VAL A 710 -28.53 13.35 -16.98
N SER A 711 -28.66 14.33 -17.88
CA SER A 711 -29.89 15.09 -18.08
C SER A 711 -30.39 14.89 -19.51
N VAL A 712 -31.26 13.90 -19.72
CA VAL A 712 -31.78 13.48 -21.03
C VAL A 712 -33.25 13.89 -21.19
N LYS A 713 -33.47 15.16 -21.53
CA LYS A 713 -34.81 15.70 -21.80
C LYS A 713 -35.50 15.13 -23.07
N ALA A 714 -34.80 14.40 -23.96
CA ALA A 714 -35.31 14.10 -25.31
C ALA A 714 -35.40 12.61 -25.74
N THR A 715 -34.80 11.65 -25.02
CA THR A 715 -34.64 10.24 -25.48
C THR A 715 -35.20 9.18 -24.54
N THR A 716 -35.95 9.57 -23.51
CA THR A 716 -36.54 8.63 -22.54
C THR A 716 -37.50 7.65 -23.23
N PRO A 717 -37.39 6.33 -22.99
CA PRO A 717 -38.29 5.35 -23.61
C PRO A 717 -39.78 5.64 -23.36
N ASN A 718 -40.58 5.53 -24.42
CA ASN A 718 -42.04 5.68 -24.41
C ASN A 718 -42.76 4.34 -24.25
N ALA A 719 -42.17 3.39 -23.55
CA ALA A 719 -42.78 2.10 -23.30
C ALA A 719 -42.40 1.64 -21.90
N ALA A 720 -43.29 0.85 -21.30
CA ALA A 720 -43.12 0.30 -19.97
C ALA A 720 -42.24 -0.96 -20.07
N GLY A 721 -41.35 -1.20 -19.10
CA GLY A 721 -40.46 -2.37 -19.09
C GLY A 721 -39.38 -2.34 -20.17
N VAL A 722 -39.03 -1.14 -20.65
CA VAL A 722 -38.02 -0.95 -21.71
C VAL A 722 -36.76 -0.36 -21.10
N GLU A 723 -35.62 -0.93 -21.50
CA GLU A 723 -34.31 -0.45 -21.08
C GLU A 723 -34.00 0.91 -21.71
N TYR A 724 -33.43 1.79 -20.90
CA TYR A 724 -32.85 3.04 -21.37
C TYR A 724 -31.71 2.74 -22.35
N ASN A 725 -31.49 3.68 -23.27
CA ASN A 725 -30.45 3.56 -24.31
C ASN A 725 -30.56 2.27 -25.16
N GLY A 726 -31.76 1.70 -25.30
CA GLY A 726 -31.99 0.48 -26.08
C GLY A 726 -31.28 -0.76 -25.51
N GLY A 727 -31.00 -0.77 -24.21
CA GLY A 727 -30.30 -1.84 -23.51
C GLY A 727 -28.76 -1.72 -23.52
N ALA A 728 -28.20 -0.75 -24.25
CA ALA A 728 -26.76 -0.50 -24.20
C ALA A 728 -26.39 0.22 -22.89
N PRO A 729 -25.45 -0.30 -22.07
CA PRO A 729 -25.03 0.36 -20.83
C PRO A 729 -24.46 1.76 -21.05
N TYR A 730 -24.83 2.70 -20.18
CA TYR A 730 -24.11 3.96 -20.00
C TYR A 730 -22.75 3.66 -19.38
N ALA A 731 -21.69 4.22 -19.94
CA ALA A 731 -20.34 4.04 -19.39
C ALA A 731 -20.19 4.86 -18.10
N VAL A 732 -19.50 4.31 -17.10
CA VAL A 732 -19.08 5.10 -15.93
C VAL A 732 -17.79 5.86 -16.28
N THR A 733 -17.90 7.16 -16.58
CA THR A 733 -16.81 7.96 -17.13
C THR A 733 -16.24 9.00 -16.16
N GLY A 734 -16.88 9.25 -15.02
CA GLY A 734 -16.67 10.43 -14.17
C GLY A 734 -15.77 10.29 -12.93
N TRP A 735 -14.81 9.36 -12.87
CA TRP A 735 -13.79 9.43 -11.80
C TRP A 735 -12.80 10.56 -12.07
N GLY A 736 -13.16 11.75 -11.58
CA GLY A 736 -12.45 13.00 -11.76
C GLY A 736 -12.86 13.68 -13.08
N GLU A 737 -13.63 14.76 -12.98
CA GLU A 737 -13.42 15.86 -13.92
C GLU A 737 -11.95 16.26 -13.76
N PRO A 738 -11.09 16.13 -14.78
CA PRO A 738 -9.75 16.69 -14.69
C PRO A 738 -9.90 18.18 -14.36
N GLY A 739 -9.28 18.63 -13.27
CA GLY A 739 -9.28 20.06 -12.93
C GLY A 739 -8.71 20.89 -14.09
N GLU A 740 -8.96 22.20 -14.14
CA GLU A 740 -8.29 23.08 -15.10
C GLU A 740 -6.76 22.89 -14.99
N GLY A 741 -6.15 22.22 -15.98
CA GLY A 741 -4.74 21.82 -15.98
C GLY A 741 -4.47 20.30 -16.08
N GLU A 742 -5.49 19.44 -15.92
CA GLU A 742 -5.38 17.98 -15.97
C GLU A 742 -5.86 17.36 -17.31
N GLU A 743 -6.06 18.20 -18.33
CA GLU A 743 -6.47 17.78 -19.68
C GLU A 743 -5.38 17.00 -20.44
N GLN A 744 -4.19 16.74 -19.88
CA GLN A 744 -3.08 16.13 -20.61
C GLN A 744 -2.99 14.62 -20.34
N ALA A 745 -3.05 13.81 -21.41
CA ALA A 745 -2.73 12.38 -21.31
C ALA A 745 -1.24 12.12 -21.17
N PHE A 746 -0.36 13.08 -21.44
CA PHE A 746 1.08 13.00 -21.19
C PHE A 746 1.59 14.44 -21.09
N ASP A 747 2.68 14.68 -20.36
CA ASP A 747 3.32 16.00 -20.38
C ASP A 747 3.62 16.41 -21.82
N LYS A 748 3.46 17.70 -22.14
CA LYS A 748 3.56 18.19 -23.53
C LYS A 748 4.84 17.79 -24.27
N GLU A 749 5.94 17.60 -23.55
CA GLU A 749 7.26 17.24 -24.10
C GLU A 749 7.46 15.73 -24.21
N THR A 750 6.64 14.92 -23.54
CA THR A 750 6.79 13.47 -23.46
C THR A 750 6.49 12.83 -24.80
N ALA A 751 7.53 12.29 -25.43
CA ALA A 751 7.41 11.59 -26.70
C ALA A 751 6.63 10.28 -26.50
N VAL A 752 5.49 10.15 -27.18
CA VAL A 752 4.66 8.95 -27.18
C VAL A 752 4.86 8.18 -28.49
N SER A 753 5.21 6.90 -28.42
CA SER A 753 5.31 6.04 -29.61
C SER A 753 4.46 4.78 -29.45
N VAL A 754 3.88 4.32 -30.57
CA VAL A 754 3.04 3.12 -30.63
C VAL A 754 3.52 2.27 -31.81
N ALA A 755 4.07 1.10 -31.50
CA ALA A 755 4.61 0.17 -32.48
C ALA A 755 3.49 -0.55 -33.26
N PRO A 756 3.80 -1.13 -34.44
CA PRO A 756 2.87 -1.99 -35.16
C PRO A 756 2.24 -3.07 -34.27
N GLY A 757 0.92 -3.26 -34.38
CA GLY A 757 0.16 -4.23 -33.58
C GLY A 757 -0.10 -3.82 -32.12
N ALA A 758 0.49 -2.72 -31.63
CA ALA A 758 0.22 -2.18 -30.30
C ALA A 758 -0.93 -1.17 -30.33
N THR A 759 -1.59 -0.99 -29.17
CA THR A 759 -2.69 -0.04 -29.00
C THR A 759 -2.42 0.92 -27.84
N LEU A 760 -2.50 2.22 -28.10
CA LEU A 760 -2.68 3.26 -27.10
C LEU A 760 -4.17 3.59 -27.01
N GLU A 761 -4.80 3.20 -25.91
CA GLU A 761 -6.20 3.47 -25.66
C GLU A 761 -6.38 4.70 -24.78
N LEU A 762 -6.73 5.84 -25.38
CA LEU A 762 -7.14 7.04 -24.64
C LEU A 762 -8.66 7.05 -24.53
N ARG A 763 -9.18 6.98 -23.30
CA ARG A 763 -10.61 6.75 -23.05
C ARG A 763 -11.44 8.02 -22.86
N SER A 764 -10.84 9.21 -22.99
CA SER A 764 -11.53 10.50 -22.87
C SER A 764 -11.09 11.48 -23.97
N GLU A 765 -12.04 12.27 -24.48
CA GLU A 765 -11.77 13.34 -25.46
C GLU A 765 -11.05 14.53 -24.83
N LYS A 766 -11.12 14.66 -23.50
CA LYS A 766 -10.40 15.71 -22.76
C LYS A 766 -8.90 15.41 -22.67
N MET A 767 -8.45 14.20 -22.98
CA MET A 767 -7.05 13.80 -22.91
C MET A 767 -6.27 14.25 -24.15
N VAL A 768 -5.44 15.28 -23.98
CA VAL A 768 -4.62 15.83 -25.05
C VAL A 768 -3.23 15.20 -25.13
N VAL A 769 -2.71 15.08 -26.35
CA VAL A 769 -1.34 14.62 -26.64
C VAL A 769 -0.55 15.76 -27.29
N GLY A 770 0.63 16.08 -26.74
CA GLY A 770 1.50 17.14 -27.23
C GLY A 770 2.63 16.66 -28.14
N HIS A 771 3.12 15.43 -27.97
CA HIS A 771 4.30 14.94 -28.69
C HIS A 771 4.13 13.47 -29.09
N LEU A 772 4.19 13.21 -30.40
CA LEU A 772 4.08 11.88 -31.00
C LEU A 772 5.36 11.51 -31.71
N ALA A 773 5.90 10.32 -31.46
CA ALA A 773 7.04 9.73 -32.15
C ALA A 773 6.59 8.49 -32.92
N VAL A 774 6.95 8.41 -34.21
CA VAL A 774 6.56 7.33 -35.11
C VAL A 774 7.77 6.79 -35.84
N ASP A 775 8.04 5.50 -35.67
CA ASP A 775 9.02 4.79 -36.49
C ASP A 775 8.34 4.28 -37.76
N CYS A 776 8.79 4.80 -38.89
CA CYS A 776 8.26 4.49 -40.22
C CYS A 776 9.16 3.51 -41.00
N ARG A 777 10.23 2.99 -40.39
CA ARG A 777 11.18 2.06 -41.05
C ARG A 777 10.61 0.67 -41.27
N THR A 778 9.54 0.30 -40.57
CA THR A 778 8.78 -0.94 -40.78
C THR A 778 7.81 -0.81 -41.96
N ALA A 779 8.35 -0.51 -43.15
CA ALA A 779 7.56 -0.27 -44.35
C ALA A 779 6.73 -1.51 -44.75
N GLY A 780 5.41 -1.47 -44.56
CA GLY A 780 4.46 -2.51 -44.97
C GLY A 780 3.55 -3.04 -43.86
N GLU A 781 3.88 -2.80 -42.59
CA GLU A 781 3.03 -3.17 -41.46
C GLU A 781 2.06 -2.03 -41.11
N ALA A 782 0.83 -2.35 -40.73
CA ALA A 782 -0.07 -1.36 -40.15
C ALA A 782 0.56 -0.88 -38.84
N GLY A 783 0.95 0.39 -38.76
CA GLY A 783 1.55 0.93 -37.54
C GLY A 783 0.57 0.95 -36.37
N GLY A 784 1.04 1.45 -35.22
CA GLY A 784 0.29 1.40 -33.96
C GLY A 784 -1.11 2.02 -34.03
N THR A 785 -1.98 1.57 -33.14
CA THR A 785 -3.36 2.05 -33.01
C THR A 785 -3.49 3.04 -31.86
N ILE A 786 -4.16 4.17 -32.09
CA ILE A 786 -4.57 5.13 -31.05
C ILE A 786 -6.10 5.21 -31.08
N THR A 787 -6.80 4.87 -29.99
CA THR A 787 -8.28 4.77 -30.03
C THR A 787 -8.96 6.14 -30.15
N CYS A 788 -8.49 7.13 -29.39
CA CYS A 788 -8.93 8.53 -29.43
C CYS A 788 -7.69 9.44 -29.33
N LEU A 789 -7.63 10.52 -30.09
CA LEU A 789 -6.52 11.46 -30.08
C LEU A 789 -7.01 12.90 -30.12
N THR A 790 -6.74 13.65 -29.05
CA THR A 790 -6.95 15.10 -29.00
C THR A 790 -5.58 15.80 -29.13
N PRO A 791 -5.14 16.24 -30.31
CA PRO A 791 -3.88 16.97 -30.44
C PRO A 791 -3.88 18.29 -29.67
N MET A 792 -2.85 18.53 -28.85
CA MET A 792 -2.59 19.83 -28.26
C MET A 792 -2.20 20.86 -29.34
N PRO A 793 -2.57 22.14 -29.23
CA PRO A 793 -1.98 23.17 -30.08
C PRO A 793 -0.44 23.21 -29.92
N ASN A 794 0.28 23.49 -31.01
CA ASN A 794 1.73 23.60 -31.07
C ASN A 794 2.51 22.33 -30.66
N GLY A 795 1.91 21.14 -30.86
CA GLY A 795 2.57 19.88 -30.59
C GLY A 795 3.73 19.53 -31.54
N THR A 796 4.34 18.36 -31.33
CA THR A 796 5.46 17.85 -32.14
C THR A 796 5.17 16.45 -32.67
N LEU A 797 5.46 16.22 -33.95
CA LEU A 797 5.51 14.90 -34.58
C LEU A 797 6.96 14.59 -34.97
N ASP A 798 7.55 13.58 -34.33
CA ASP A 798 8.88 13.07 -34.64
C ASP A 798 8.76 11.80 -35.50
N LEU A 799 9.26 11.84 -36.73
CA LEU A 799 9.28 10.71 -37.66
C LEU A 799 10.68 10.13 -37.76
N THR A 800 10.80 8.81 -37.63
CA THR A 800 12.03 8.08 -37.98
C THR A 800 11.82 7.33 -39.29
N VAL A 801 12.66 7.59 -40.29
CA VAL A 801 12.55 7.04 -41.66
C VAL A 801 13.92 6.66 -42.20
N ASP A 802 14.00 5.69 -43.11
CA ASP A 802 15.26 5.35 -43.80
C ASP A 802 15.67 6.43 -44.80
N ASP A 803 14.71 6.97 -45.55
CA ASP A 803 14.91 8.08 -46.50
C ASP A 803 14.15 9.34 -46.03
N PRO A 804 14.85 10.37 -45.50
CA PRO A 804 14.23 11.64 -45.10
C PRO A 804 13.48 12.37 -46.21
N GLU A 805 13.86 12.18 -47.49
CA GLU A 805 13.22 12.85 -48.63
C GLU A 805 11.88 12.20 -49.02
N SER A 806 11.62 10.98 -48.53
CA SER A 806 10.32 10.31 -48.67
C SER A 806 9.20 11.05 -47.92
N VAL A 807 9.53 11.81 -46.88
CA VAL A 807 8.58 12.61 -46.09
C VAL A 807 8.24 13.91 -46.81
N ARG A 808 7.32 13.79 -47.77
CA ARG A 808 6.82 14.88 -48.61
C ARG A 808 5.29 15.02 -48.59
N GLU A 809 4.77 15.98 -49.33
CA GLU A 809 3.32 16.18 -49.45
C GLU A 809 2.63 14.86 -49.86
N GLY A 810 1.59 14.48 -49.13
CA GLY A 810 0.88 13.21 -49.31
C GLY A 810 1.46 12.03 -48.54
N PHE A 811 2.59 12.17 -47.83
CA PHE A 811 3.12 11.11 -46.97
C PHE A 811 2.12 10.79 -45.84
N VAL A 812 1.69 9.53 -45.77
CA VAL A 812 0.76 9.03 -44.75
C VAL A 812 1.58 8.53 -43.57
N VAL A 813 1.33 9.09 -42.39
CA VAL A 813 1.94 8.59 -41.16
C VAL A 813 1.35 7.21 -40.86
N PRO A 814 2.18 6.17 -40.64
CA PRO A 814 1.71 4.81 -40.40
C PRO A 814 1.16 4.68 -38.98
N LEU A 815 -0.05 5.21 -38.76
CA LEU A 815 -0.80 5.09 -37.52
C LEU A 815 -2.27 4.88 -37.84
N THR A 816 -2.92 4.01 -37.07
CA THR A 816 -4.37 3.87 -37.07
C THR A 816 -4.92 4.75 -35.96
N ILE A 817 -5.81 5.70 -36.26
CA ILE A 817 -6.43 6.55 -35.24
C ILE A 817 -7.94 6.37 -35.32
N GLY A 818 -8.56 5.86 -34.26
CA GLY A 818 -10.00 5.58 -34.21
C GLY A 818 -10.83 6.86 -34.28
N LYS A 819 -10.60 7.78 -33.34
CA LYS A 819 -11.25 9.09 -33.28
C LYS A 819 -10.21 10.21 -33.12
N VAL A 820 -10.39 11.32 -33.84
CA VAL A 820 -9.62 12.55 -33.62
C VAL A 820 -10.55 13.66 -33.16
N VAL A 821 -10.22 14.31 -32.05
CA VAL A 821 -10.94 15.46 -31.50
C VAL A 821 -10.14 16.71 -31.82
N ASN A 822 -10.77 17.80 -32.27
CA ASN A 822 -10.06 19.05 -32.59
C ASN A 822 -8.90 18.90 -33.60
N ALA A 823 -9.10 18.11 -34.66
CA ALA A 823 -8.13 17.84 -35.73
C ALA A 823 -7.41 19.10 -36.31
N LYS A 824 -8.04 20.27 -36.24
CA LYS A 824 -7.46 21.56 -36.64
C LYS A 824 -6.12 21.88 -35.93
N ASN A 825 -5.91 21.36 -34.71
CA ASN A 825 -4.70 21.64 -33.94
C ASN A 825 -3.44 21.06 -34.60
N PHE A 826 -3.54 19.97 -35.38
CA PHE A 826 -2.41 19.41 -36.11
C PHE A 826 -1.73 20.41 -37.06
N ALA A 827 -2.45 21.41 -37.59
CA ALA A 827 -1.87 22.42 -38.48
C ALA A 827 -0.77 23.27 -37.79
N SER A 828 -0.82 23.35 -36.46
CA SER A 828 0.17 24.07 -35.64
C SER A 828 1.36 23.20 -35.23
N TRP A 829 1.33 21.89 -35.48
CA TRP A 829 2.38 20.97 -35.04
C TRP A 829 3.67 21.17 -35.84
N THR A 830 4.80 20.97 -35.14
CA THR A 830 6.13 20.89 -35.74
C THR A 830 6.41 19.45 -36.16
N VAL A 831 6.76 19.25 -37.43
CA VAL A 831 7.19 17.94 -37.94
C VAL A 831 8.72 17.87 -37.93
N ARG A 832 9.31 16.87 -37.27
CA ARG A 832 10.73 16.54 -37.37
C ARG A 832 10.90 15.20 -38.07
N VAL A 833 11.96 15.09 -38.86
CA VAL A 833 12.32 13.87 -39.61
C VAL A 833 13.75 13.54 -39.26
N ASN A 834 13.98 12.36 -38.67
CA ASN A 834 15.26 11.92 -38.14
C ASN A 834 15.91 13.00 -37.25
N GLY A 835 15.10 13.58 -36.35
CA GLY A 835 15.51 14.64 -35.42
C GLY A 835 15.60 16.05 -36.01
N VAL A 836 15.43 16.23 -37.33
CA VAL A 836 15.56 17.54 -37.98
C VAL A 836 14.18 18.16 -38.25
N ALA A 837 13.93 19.35 -37.72
CA ALA A 837 12.69 20.09 -37.96
C ALA A 837 12.50 20.46 -39.44
N LYS A 838 11.28 20.25 -39.95
CA LYS A 838 10.89 20.55 -41.33
C LYS A 838 9.78 21.61 -41.34
N PRO A 839 10.10 22.91 -41.23
CA PRO A 839 9.10 23.97 -41.01
C PRO A 839 8.10 24.15 -42.17
N LYS A 840 8.45 23.68 -43.37
CA LYS A 840 7.57 23.69 -44.56
C LYS A 840 6.62 22.49 -44.64
N ARG A 841 6.76 21.51 -43.74
CA ARG A 841 5.88 20.34 -43.64
C ARG A 841 4.88 20.61 -42.52
N LYS A 842 3.59 20.54 -42.86
CA LYS A 842 2.48 20.67 -41.93
C LYS A 842 1.76 19.35 -41.80
N LEU A 843 1.04 19.19 -40.70
CA LEU A 843 0.30 17.98 -40.39
C LEU A 843 -1.19 18.24 -40.54
N ILE A 844 -1.90 17.36 -41.25
CA ILE A 844 -3.35 17.42 -41.40
C ILE A 844 -3.96 16.04 -41.15
N TYR A 845 -5.21 16.02 -40.68
CA TYR A 845 -5.99 14.79 -40.58
C TYR A 845 -7.07 14.79 -41.67
N ARG A 846 -7.01 13.81 -42.58
CA ARG A 846 -7.92 13.71 -43.74
C ARG A 846 -8.23 12.24 -44.04
N ASN A 847 -9.50 11.94 -44.32
CA ASN A 847 -9.96 10.59 -44.67
C ASN A 847 -9.55 9.52 -43.64
N GLY A 848 -9.65 9.85 -42.35
CA GLY A 848 -9.28 8.94 -41.26
C GLY A 848 -7.77 8.76 -41.04
N LYS A 849 -6.92 9.49 -41.77
CA LYS A 849 -5.46 9.33 -41.74
C LYS A 849 -4.74 10.64 -41.44
N LEU A 850 -3.60 10.52 -40.78
CA LEU A 850 -2.67 11.62 -40.54
C LEU A 850 -1.70 11.75 -41.72
N VAL A 851 -1.63 12.92 -42.34
CA VAL A 851 -0.93 13.14 -43.61
C VAL A 851 -0.06 14.39 -43.54
N ILE A 852 1.14 14.30 -44.12
CA ILE A 852 2.03 15.45 -44.33
C ILE A 852 1.52 16.30 -45.49
N ASN A 853 1.32 17.59 -45.23
CA ASN A 853 0.95 18.59 -46.22
C ASN A 853 2.13 19.55 -46.46
N GLY A 854 2.40 19.88 -47.73
CA GLY A 854 3.44 20.83 -48.11
C GLY A 854 2.85 22.19 -48.47
N PHE A 855 3.56 23.28 -48.16
CA PHE A 855 3.31 24.56 -48.85
C PHE A 855 4.09 24.56 -50.17
N GLY A 856 3.41 24.21 -51.26
CA GLY A 856 3.86 24.47 -52.61
C GLY A 856 2.96 25.51 -53.27
N PHE A 857 3.34 26.79 -53.23
CA PHE A 857 2.79 27.73 -54.21
C PHE A 857 3.47 27.44 -55.55
N VAL A 858 2.72 26.86 -56.49
CA VAL A 858 3.12 26.83 -57.90
C VAL A 858 2.80 28.22 -58.45
N LEU A 859 3.82 29.08 -58.56
CA LEU A 859 3.73 30.32 -59.32
C LEU A 859 3.80 29.94 -60.82
N ILE A 860 2.64 29.79 -61.48
CA ILE A 860 2.61 29.71 -62.93
C ILE A 860 2.69 31.14 -63.47
N CYS A 861 3.91 31.63 -63.75
CA CYS A 861 4.07 32.79 -64.62
C CYS A 861 3.70 32.37 -66.05
N ARG A 862 2.69 33.03 -66.62
CA ARG A 862 2.34 32.91 -68.04
C ARG A 862 3.35 33.62 -68.92
#